data_AF-K1Z8L0-F1
#
_entry.id   AF-K1Z8L0-F1
#
_cell.length_a   1.000
_cell.length_b   1.000
_cell.length_c   1.000
_cell.angle_alpha   90.00
_cell.angle_beta   90.00
_cell.angle_gamma   90.00
#
_symmetry.space_group_name_H-M   'P 1'
#
loop_
_entity.id
_entity.type
_entity.pdbx_description
1 polymer ?
#
loop_
_entity_poly.entity_id
_entity_poly.type
_entity_poly.pdbx_seq_one_letter_code
_entity_poly.pdbx_strand_id
1 'polypeptide(L)'
;QTIYVSKSGSDSNDGSIVSPFLTVAHAVTVANSLASYPLNPVTINIGPGIFFENPMTINTNYIFLVGQSIIGTTIAPADPTQNLITISAPYSFFGILNMSFTCYGVSSATALSITTNSPGFIELNNISLNQFQTAIQIGGVAGSAFVLATNIQGVNNGTNIAINNAQISLKNGNFVGGTDLITPANTGITANGSDTIAYISDSTFALLNTGISVTNNATFNLLGSNFRTNINGITANGTSDILITSCQFSLNDPTTTNITASDSGTKFYIEGCLFDCEDASDNPQGTCVKVYNGAKVTLSNSIIDEAIIGIDCGQAGEAAPATITSSDTTLRECSTGIKQVNSSKVYFTGGKFDSTKLNIAIPTNCLISSFDVSGKLSFGSKTDIQNTIYSIVNGQANSPELTYEPNYYGYKGTIFKNSNTGTNGAAINATQSDLDNAAYFVVTGDNTKEAKISLISDSNTIGAAGSDRGWDITKLSSAELAFKYFDNDPGAVRGLNTVMQLNGYDNQVEFPVSANTPLPTNATGAKLVWAPSLDGNSTNLYRSATGTLTTDANFTVGGTLTVPDSAAGTPTINFDGMTGTGFSAQSNTLSLNTAGAQRMSINPTGAVFVNSFSGGASGVVHASTTGQLTNSLIIGSDIATNTIPDSKLQTISTSGKVANSATTATNSGAVGATGTIVMREAVTGNFDTIGIITANTAAKGFVGNLQGNADTATSATTAGSATNFTGTLGGDVIGTQSTTHVNTVATLNASGASSPVYTGITAANAATPNNTPNTIVKRDANGYFSATGITASLTGAASLNVLKSGDTMSGPLNINYGSSSATTPSLSIGSTGVGIYSDLANNLSFETNGSQRINIGSTGAVSINSLLNVAGLANFATGVNITGALNVTGATNFATGVTFAAASAANPSIKFAGSTNTGLSAATANTLSFDTSGTEKMNIDSAGTVTVNTGPLVVPARTAASPSIQFTGGTNTGFSSATANRISFDTSATEKMFIGPDATSSALGIGRLLPVFDQAIQLENTSPVAVNATTSILVYSGAGSFTISNFPANPANGQLFTIMLGVSDTATHIITYPANTVATSNNITSLDTNAFTSTSGGKSVTYIYLPTGGTTANRWYCFSRG
;
A
#
# COMPACT_ATOMS: atom_id res chain seq x y z
N GLN A 1 -54.68 14.07 51.08
CA GLN A 1 -55.19 13.29 52.24
C GLN A 1 -54.57 11.90 52.23
N THR A 2 -54.41 11.25 53.39
CA THR A 2 -53.88 9.88 53.46
C THR A 2 -54.90 8.94 54.10
N ILE A 3 -55.14 7.80 53.46
CA ILE A 3 -55.95 6.68 53.94
C ILE A 3 -54.99 5.54 54.30
N TYR A 4 -55.20 4.87 55.42
CA TYR A 4 -54.38 3.75 55.88
C TYR A 4 -55.13 2.42 55.76
N VAL A 5 -54.47 1.39 55.25
CA VAL A 5 -54.99 0.01 55.14
C VAL A 5 -54.08 -0.93 55.93
N SER A 6 -54.66 -1.82 56.74
CA SER A 6 -53.92 -2.77 57.57
C SER A 6 -54.66 -4.09 57.73
N LYS A 7 -53.92 -5.19 57.85
CA LYS A 7 -54.48 -6.52 58.18
C LYS A 7 -55.16 -6.63 59.54
N SER A 8 -54.96 -5.66 60.42
CA SER A 8 -55.65 -5.51 61.70
C SER A 8 -56.81 -4.49 61.66
N GLY A 9 -57.11 -3.92 60.49
CA GLY A 9 -58.15 -2.91 60.29
C GLY A 9 -59.57 -3.47 60.21
N SER A 10 -60.52 -2.59 59.90
CA SER A 10 -61.91 -2.92 59.61
C SER A 10 -62.46 -1.93 58.58
N ASP A 11 -63.25 -2.40 57.62
CA ASP A 11 -63.87 -1.52 56.61
C ASP A 11 -65.05 -0.69 57.16
N SER A 12 -65.35 -0.83 58.47
CA SER A 12 -66.24 0.07 59.21
C SER A 12 -65.49 1.23 59.92
N ASN A 13 -64.17 1.32 59.77
CA ASN A 13 -63.35 2.38 60.38
C ASN A 13 -63.37 3.69 59.55
N ASP A 14 -62.56 4.68 59.92
CA ASP A 14 -62.45 5.96 59.21
C ASP A 14 -61.27 6.06 58.23
N GLY A 15 -60.40 5.04 58.19
CA GLY A 15 -59.21 5.01 57.35
C GLY A 15 -58.03 5.84 57.89
N SER A 16 -58.10 6.31 59.14
CA SER A 16 -56.98 7.00 59.80
C SER A 16 -55.87 6.02 60.23
N ILE A 17 -54.69 6.53 60.58
CA ILE A 17 -53.56 5.69 61.05
C ILE A 17 -53.88 4.92 62.35
N VAL A 18 -54.83 5.41 63.16
CA VAL A 18 -55.27 4.77 64.40
C VAL A 18 -56.48 3.85 64.20
N SER A 19 -57.15 3.92 63.06
CA SER A 19 -58.30 3.10 62.70
C SER A 19 -58.30 2.84 61.18
N PRO A 20 -57.36 2.02 60.68
CA PRO A 20 -57.19 1.76 59.25
C PRO A 20 -58.31 0.86 58.71
N PHE A 21 -58.54 0.93 57.39
CA PHE A 21 -59.39 -0.02 56.68
C PHE A 21 -58.74 -1.42 56.62
N LEU A 22 -59.54 -2.45 56.38
CA LEU A 22 -59.08 -3.84 56.24
C LEU A 22 -58.71 -4.18 54.80
N THR A 23 -59.49 -3.69 53.83
CA THR A 23 -59.33 -3.98 52.40
C THR A 23 -58.87 -2.76 51.60
N VAL A 24 -58.08 -3.02 50.56
CA VAL A 24 -57.66 -2.00 49.60
C VAL A 24 -58.82 -1.60 48.69
N ALA A 25 -59.72 -2.53 48.34
CA ALA A 25 -60.90 -2.25 47.53
C ALA A 25 -61.87 -1.25 48.20
N HIS A 26 -62.07 -1.36 49.53
CA HIS A 26 -62.83 -0.34 50.27
C HIS A 26 -62.10 1.00 50.28
N ALA A 27 -60.79 1.01 50.55
CA ALA A 27 -59.99 2.23 50.54
C ALA A 27 -59.99 2.95 49.16
N VAL A 28 -59.95 2.20 48.05
CA VAL A 28 -60.09 2.74 46.69
C VAL A 28 -61.48 3.33 46.45
N THR A 29 -62.53 2.65 46.91
CA THR A 29 -63.92 3.15 46.83
C THR A 29 -64.06 4.50 47.55
N VAL A 30 -63.53 4.61 48.77
CA VAL A 30 -63.50 5.87 49.55
C VAL A 30 -62.62 6.92 48.86
N ALA A 31 -61.43 6.56 48.37
CA ALA A 31 -60.53 7.49 47.69
C ALA A 31 -61.17 8.12 46.43
N ASN A 32 -61.89 7.35 45.61
CA ASN A 32 -62.59 7.88 44.43
C ASN A 32 -63.63 8.97 44.78
N SER A 33 -64.23 8.91 45.98
CA SER A 33 -65.18 9.92 46.47
C SER A 33 -64.54 11.17 47.09
N LEU A 34 -63.26 11.10 47.47
CA LEU A 34 -62.54 12.18 48.16
C LEU A 34 -61.57 12.93 47.26
N ALA A 35 -60.96 12.22 46.31
CA ALA A 35 -59.98 12.79 45.41
C ALA A 35 -60.63 13.78 44.43
N SER A 36 -59.92 14.86 44.09
CA SER A 36 -60.42 15.82 43.10
C SER A 36 -59.29 16.60 42.42
N TYR A 37 -59.45 16.82 41.12
CA TYR A 37 -58.55 17.64 40.32
C TYR A 37 -58.94 19.13 40.40
N PRO A 38 -58.01 20.09 40.57
CA PRO A 38 -56.58 19.92 40.83
C PRO A 38 -56.19 19.93 42.34
N LEU A 39 -57.16 19.87 43.25
CA LEU A 39 -56.99 20.39 44.61
C LEU A 39 -56.81 19.37 45.74
N ASN A 40 -57.21 18.09 45.58
CA ASN A 40 -57.13 17.10 46.66
C ASN A 40 -56.57 15.74 46.18
N PRO A 41 -55.24 15.53 46.25
CA PRO A 41 -54.64 14.21 46.06
C PRO A 41 -54.90 13.30 47.26
N VAL A 42 -55.17 12.02 46.99
CA VAL A 42 -55.41 10.99 48.01
C VAL A 42 -54.36 9.88 47.90
N THR A 43 -53.64 9.61 48.99
CA THR A 43 -52.69 8.51 49.09
C THR A 43 -53.29 7.39 49.93
N ILE A 44 -53.38 6.18 49.39
CA ILE A 44 -53.71 4.95 50.11
C ILE A 44 -52.38 4.32 50.53
N ASN A 45 -52.06 4.39 51.81
CA ASN A 45 -50.87 3.79 52.43
C ASN A 45 -51.24 2.38 52.94
N ILE A 46 -50.68 1.36 52.29
CA ILE A 46 -51.01 -0.04 52.52
C ILE A 46 -49.90 -0.67 53.37
N GLY A 47 -50.29 -1.13 54.56
CA GLY A 47 -49.39 -1.81 55.50
C GLY A 47 -48.85 -3.15 54.96
N PRO A 48 -48.02 -3.84 55.76
CA PRO A 48 -47.47 -5.12 55.37
C PRO A 48 -48.53 -6.23 55.42
N GLY A 49 -48.45 -7.19 54.49
CA GLY A 49 -49.33 -8.34 54.39
C GLY A 49 -49.78 -8.69 52.97
N ILE A 50 -50.49 -9.81 52.83
CA ILE A 50 -51.05 -10.31 51.56
C ILE A 50 -52.57 -10.03 51.53
N PHE A 51 -52.99 -9.05 50.75
CA PHE A 51 -54.37 -8.58 50.63
C PHE A 51 -55.07 -9.29 49.47
N PHE A 52 -56.05 -10.15 49.77
CA PHE A 52 -56.93 -10.76 48.77
C PHE A 52 -58.08 -9.80 48.50
N GLU A 53 -58.14 -9.27 47.29
CA GLU A 53 -59.04 -8.18 46.90
C GLU A 53 -59.97 -8.60 45.77
N ASN A 54 -61.21 -8.09 45.83
CA ASN A 54 -62.10 -8.10 44.67
C ASN A 54 -61.62 -7.06 43.63
N PRO A 55 -62.05 -7.17 42.36
CA PRO A 55 -61.72 -6.19 41.32
C PRO A 55 -61.94 -4.73 41.75
N MET A 56 -60.90 -3.92 41.63
CA MET A 56 -60.90 -2.50 42.02
C MET A 56 -60.97 -1.60 40.78
N THR A 57 -61.65 -0.46 40.90
CA THR A 57 -61.70 0.56 39.85
C THR A 57 -61.27 1.92 40.39
N ILE A 58 -60.30 2.56 39.73
CA ILE A 58 -59.87 3.95 39.98
C ILE A 58 -60.39 4.80 38.83
N ASN A 59 -61.41 5.62 39.09
CA ASN A 59 -62.09 6.45 38.09
C ASN A 59 -61.97 7.96 38.38
N THR A 60 -61.30 8.33 39.47
CA THR A 60 -61.03 9.72 39.86
C THR A 60 -59.52 10.01 39.87
N ASN A 61 -59.16 11.25 39.55
CA ASN A 61 -57.77 11.69 39.38
C ASN A 61 -57.07 11.95 40.74
N TYR A 62 -55.74 11.92 40.77
CA TYR A 62 -54.86 12.10 41.93
C TYR A 62 -55.03 11.06 43.05
N ILE A 63 -55.13 9.78 42.68
CA ILE A 63 -55.11 8.66 43.64
C ILE A 63 -53.74 7.95 43.55
N PHE A 64 -53.09 7.73 44.68
CA PHE A 64 -51.79 7.04 44.78
C PHE A 64 -51.89 5.84 45.72
N LEU A 65 -51.49 4.66 45.27
CA LEU A 65 -51.39 3.46 46.09
C LEU A 65 -49.93 3.23 46.45
N VAL A 66 -49.60 3.20 47.74
CA VAL A 66 -48.22 3.09 48.24
C VAL A 66 -48.14 1.96 49.27
N GLY A 67 -47.38 0.91 48.94
CA GLY A 67 -47.06 -0.18 49.87
C GLY A 67 -45.78 0.11 50.64
N GLN A 68 -45.41 -0.78 51.57
CA GLN A 68 -44.14 -0.64 52.30
C GLN A 68 -42.92 -1.07 51.47
N SER A 69 -43.04 -2.15 50.72
CA SER A 69 -42.03 -2.66 49.78
C SER A 69 -42.59 -3.82 48.96
N ILE A 70 -41.92 -4.16 47.85
CA ILE A 70 -42.25 -5.32 47.00
C ILE A 70 -42.29 -6.68 47.73
N ILE A 71 -41.64 -6.81 48.89
CA ILE A 71 -41.70 -8.01 49.75
C ILE A 71 -42.61 -7.85 50.98
N GLY A 72 -42.94 -6.61 51.34
CA GLY A 72 -43.73 -6.30 52.53
C GLY A 72 -45.23 -6.27 52.26
N THR A 73 -45.65 -5.77 51.09
CA THR A 73 -47.06 -5.55 50.73
C THR A 73 -47.36 -6.28 49.42
N THR A 74 -48.28 -7.24 49.46
CA THR A 74 -48.74 -8.00 48.29
C THR A 74 -50.24 -7.85 48.11
N ILE A 75 -50.69 -7.53 46.90
CA ILE A 75 -52.10 -7.56 46.50
C ILE A 75 -52.33 -8.80 45.64
N ALA A 76 -53.38 -9.55 45.94
CA ALA A 76 -53.74 -10.79 45.26
C ALA A 76 -55.21 -10.73 44.81
N PRO A 77 -55.57 -11.26 43.63
CA PRO A 77 -56.96 -11.35 43.21
C PRO A 77 -57.69 -12.41 44.03
N ALA A 78 -58.89 -12.08 44.51
CA ALA A 78 -59.83 -13.04 45.06
C ALA A 78 -60.49 -13.91 43.96
N ASP A 79 -60.63 -13.35 42.76
CA ASP A 79 -61.05 -14.05 41.53
C ASP A 79 -59.98 -13.87 40.44
N PRO A 80 -59.25 -14.94 40.06
CA PRO A 80 -58.18 -14.86 39.07
C PRO A 80 -58.67 -14.63 37.62
N THR A 81 -59.99 -14.64 37.38
CA THR A 81 -60.58 -14.45 36.05
C THR A 81 -60.94 -13.00 35.70
N GLN A 82 -60.81 -12.07 36.67
CA GLN A 82 -61.15 -10.66 36.53
C GLN A 82 -59.91 -9.76 36.65
N ASN A 83 -59.96 -8.57 36.04
CA ASN A 83 -58.88 -7.58 36.18
C ASN A 83 -58.81 -7.09 37.64
N LEU A 84 -57.61 -7.11 38.24
CA LEU A 84 -57.44 -6.81 39.66
C LEU A 84 -57.58 -5.29 39.96
N ILE A 85 -56.93 -4.44 39.17
CA ILE A 85 -57.13 -2.99 39.19
C ILE A 85 -57.42 -2.49 37.77
N THR A 86 -58.54 -1.80 37.59
CA THR A 86 -58.88 -1.06 36.36
C THR A 86 -58.78 0.44 36.63
N ILE A 87 -58.13 1.19 35.75
CA ILE A 87 -57.90 2.62 35.91
C ILE A 87 -58.37 3.37 34.66
N SER A 88 -59.33 4.29 34.82
CA SER A 88 -60.06 4.92 33.71
C SER A 88 -60.41 6.40 33.98
N ALA A 89 -59.66 7.05 34.87
CA ALA A 89 -59.91 8.42 35.29
C ALA A 89 -59.66 9.46 34.17
N PRO A 90 -60.51 10.51 34.05
CA PRO A 90 -60.52 11.43 32.89
C PRO A 90 -59.30 12.35 32.78
N TYR A 91 -58.46 12.48 33.82
CA TYR A 91 -57.10 13.02 33.71
C TYR A 91 -56.17 12.05 34.45
N SER A 92 -55.35 11.30 33.73
CA SER A 92 -54.63 10.14 34.28
C SER A 92 -53.42 10.56 35.12
N PHE A 93 -53.67 11.17 36.28
CA PHE A 93 -52.70 11.45 37.34
C PHE A 93 -52.90 10.46 38.48
N PHE A 94 -52.12 9.38 38.50
CA PHE A 94 -52.15 8.38 39.56
C PHE A 94 -50.79 7.69 39.68
N GLY A 95 -50.56 6.99 40.79
CA GLY A 95 -49.35 6.21 40.95
C GLY A 95 -49.55 4.93 41.76
N ILE A 96 -48.73 3.93 41.47
CA ILE A 96 -48.63 2.68 42.23
C ILE A 96 -47.16 2.47 42.58
N LEU A 97 -46.86 2.35 43.88
CA LEU A 97 -45.49 2.35 44.38
C LEU A 97 -45.26 1.26 45.44
N ASN A 98 -44.08 0.63 45.41
CA ASN A 98 -43.53 -0.19 46.50
C ASN A 98 -44.41 -1.40 46.93
N MET A 99 -44.90 -2.20 45.98
CA MET A 99 -45.74 -3.37 46.29
C MET A 99 -45.62 -4.50 45.26
N SER A 100 -46.05 -5.70 45.64
CA SER A 100 -46.22 -6.85 44.75
C SER A 100 -47.69 -7.05 44.37
N PHE A 101 -47.92 -7.51 43.15
CA PHE A 101 -49.16 -8.12 42.68
C PHE A 101 -48.86 -9.59 42.41
N THR A 102 -49.54 -10.52 43.08
CA THR A 102 -49.30 -11.96 42.90
C THR A 102 -50.62 -12.71 42.81
N CYS A 103 -50.83 -13.44 41.73
CA CYS A 103 -51.89 -14.44 41.65
C CYS A 103 -51.43 -15.75 42.30
N TYR A 104 -52.15 -16.21 43.33
CA TYR A 104 -51.91 -17.51 43.96
C TYR A 104 -52.68 -18.61 43.18
N GLY A 105 -52.23 -18.86 41.96
CA GLY A 105 -52.88 -19.68 40.94
C GLY A 105 -52.55 -19.11 39.55
N VAL A 106 -53.25 -19.56 38.50
CA VAL A 106 -53.11 -19.00 37.14
C VAL A 106 -54.22 -17.97 36.91
N SER A 107 -53.88 -16.71 36.68
CA SER A 107 -54.87 -15.70 36.26
C SER A 107 -55.01 -15.64 34.75
N SER A 108 -56.27 -15.61 34.28
CA SER A 108 -56.62 -15.38 32.86
C SER A 108 -56.84 -13.90 32.53
N ALA A 109 -56.52 -12.99 33.46
CA ALA A 109 -56.86 -11.58 33.40
C ALA A 109 -55.64 -10.67 33.68
N THR A 110 -55.88 -9.36 33.72
CA THR A 110 -54.82 -8.35 33.88
C THR A 110 -54.67 -7.91 35.34
N ALA A 111 -53.45 -7.80 35.85
CA ALA A 111 -53.25 -7.23 37.19
C ALA A 111 -53.56 -5.72 37.21
N LEU A 112 -52.90 -4.95 36.35
CA LEU A 112 -53.09 -3.50 36.20
C LEU A 112 -53.59 -3.17 34.79
N SER A 113 -54.88 -2.88 34.64
CA SER A 113 -55.50 -2.45 33.38
C SER A 113 -55.68 -0.93 33.37
N ILE A 114 -54.83 -0.24 32.63
CA ILE A 114 -54.73 1.21 32.55
C ILE A 114 -55.33 1.68 31.21
N THR A 115 -56.34 2.56 31.27
CA THR A 115 -56.87 3.27 30.10
C THR A 115 -56.58 4.75 30.23
N THR A 116 -55.96 5.32 29.19
CA THR A 116 -55.57 6.73 29.11
C THR A 116 -56.24 7.35 27.90
N ASN A 117 -57.17 8.29 28.06
CA ASN A 117 -57.87 8.92 26.94
C ASN A 117 -57.75 10.46 26.95
N SER A 118 -56.84 10.98 27.77
CA SER A 118 -56.59 12.40 27.99
C SER A 118 -55.17 12.59 28.52
N PRO A 119 -54.59 13.81 28.41
CA PRO A 119 -53.27 14.10 28.96
C PRO A 119 -53.20 13.87 30.47
N GLY A 120 -52.05 13.39 30.93
CA GLY A 120 -51.79 13.04 32.32
C GLY A 120 -50.39 12.47 32.51
N PHE A 121 -50.08 12.06 33.74
CA PHE A 121 -48.81 11.44 34.10
C PHE A 121 -49.04 10.32 35.10
N ILE A 122 -48.58 9.13 34.77
CA ILE A 122 -48.76 7.90 35.55
C ILE A 122 -47.40 7.44 36.06
N GLU A 123 -47.30 7.18 37.36
CA GLU A 123 -46.07 6.68 37.97
C GLU A 123 -46.22 5.23 38.45
N LEU A 124 -45.41 4.33 37.90
CA LEU A 124 -45.27 2.94 38.34
C LEU A 124 -43.84 2.74 38.84
N ASN A 125 -43.65 2.60 40.15
CA ASN A 125 -42.31 2.55 40.74
C ASN A 125 -42.15 1.38 41.71
N ASN A 126 -41.10 0.58 41.52
CA ASN A 126 -40.74 -0.53 42.42
C ASN A 126 -41.93 -1.47 42.65
N ILE A 127 -42.36 -2.13 41.56
CA ILE A 127 -43.51 -3.05 41.55
C ILE A 127 -43.04 -4.43 41.08
N SER A 128 -43.54 -5.48 41.72
CA SER A 128 -43.41 -6.86 41.23
C SER A 128 -44.77 -7.42 40.80
N LEU A 129 -44.88 -8.09 39.65
CA LEU A 129 -46.12 -8.68 39.14
C LEU A 129 -45.90 -10.14 38.72
N ASN A 130 -46.72 -11.06 39.23
CA ASN A 130 -46.48 -12.50 39.11
C ASN A 130 -47.75 -13.33 38.84
N GLN A 131 -47.66 -14.28 37.89
CA GLN A 131 -48.71 -15.24 37.48
C GLN A 131 -50.00 -14.65 36.85
N PHE A 132 -49.89 -13.56 36.08
CA PHE A 132 -51.01 -12.97 35.34
C PHE A 132 -50.96 -13.21 33.83
N GLN A 133 -52.13 -13.31 33.18
CA GLN A 133 -52.20 -13.36 31.72
C GLN A 133 -51.59 -12.11 31.08
N THR A 134 -51.83 -10.94 31.70
CA THR A 134 -51.10 -9.70 31.43
C THR A 134 -50.78 -9.03 32.77
N ALA A 135 -49.52 -8.71 33.06
CA ALA A 135 -49.21 -7.99 34.30
C ALA A 135 -49.69 -6.53 34.22
N ILE A 136 -49.24 -5.78 33.22
CA ILE A 136 -49.64 -4.39 32.99
C ILE A 136 -50.20 -4.24 31.58
N GLN A 137 -51.43 -3.76 31.44
CA GLN A 137 -52.00 -3.36 30.15
C GLN A 137 -52.19 -1.85 30.14
N ILE A 138 -51.74 -1.18 29.07
CA ILE A 138 -51.83 0.28 28.89
C ILE A 138 -52.51 0.52 27.54
N GLY A 139 -53.76 0.97 27.57
CA GLY A 139 -54.53 1.39 26.40
C GLY A 139 -54.60 2.91 26.27
N GLY A 140 -54.56 3.41 25.04
CA GLY A 140 -54.73 4.83 24.76
C GLY A 140 -55.17 5.20 23.35
N VAL A 141 -54.97 6.48 23.02
CA VAL A 141 -55.25 7.17 21.76
C VAL A 141 -54.26 8.34 21.61
N ALA A 142 -54.20 8.99 20.44
CA ALA A 142 -53.45 10.23 20.26
C ALA A 142 -53.74 11.28 21.37
N GLY A 143 -52.70 11.70 22.09
CA GLY A 143 -52.81 12.66 23.21
C GLY A 143 -53.04 12.05 24.61
N SER A 144 -52.96 10.72 24.73
CA SER A 144 -52.97 10.01 26.02
C SER A 144 -51.88 10.44 27.00
N ALA A 145 -52.11 10.12 28.28
CA ALA A 145 -51.15 10.29 29.36
C ALA A 145 -49.86 9.48 29.16
N PHE A 146 -48.76 10.03 29.67
CA PHE A 146 -47.45 9.40 29.66
C PHE A 146 -47.27 8.51 30.90
N VAL A 147 -46.86 7.26 30.69
CA VAL A 147 -46.52 6.32 31.77
C VAL A 147 -45.02 6.35 32.03
N LEU A 148 -44.61 6.70 33.25
CA LEU A 148 -43.25 6.50 33.74
C LEU A 148 -43.23 5.22 34.58
N ALA A 149 -42.55 4.19 34.08
CA ALA A 149 -42.34 2.92 34.77
C ALA A 149 -40.87 2.76 35.18
N THR A 150 -40.63 2.37 36.43
CA THR A 150 -39.27 2.25 36.97
C THR A 150 -39.17 1.09 37.96
N ASN A 151 -38.10 0.28 37.86
CA ASN A 151 -37.86 -0.87 38.74
C ASN A 151 -39.05 -1.87 38.72
N ILE A 152 -39.49 -2.29 37.54
CA ILE A 152 -40.61 -3.20 37.37
C ILE A 152 -40.10 -4.64 37.26
N GLN A 153 -40.61 -5.54 38.08
CA GLN A 153 -40.32 -6.97 37.99
C GLN A 153 -41.55 -7.69 37.45
N GLY A 154 -41.40 -8.42 36.35
CA GLY A 154 -42.45 -9.27 35.79
C GLY A 154 -41.97 -10.71 35.72
N VAL A 155 -42.67 -11.62 36.39
CA VAL A 155 -42.29 -13.03 36.50
C VAL A 155 -43.49 -13.90 36.14
N ASN A 156 -43.29 -14.94 35.32
CA ASN A 156 -44.30 -15.94 34.96
C ASN A 156 -45.62 -15.32 34.42
N ASN A 157 -45.56 -14.17 33.74
CA ASN A 157 -46.74 -13.55 33.12
C ASN A 157 -46.85 -13.92 31.64
N GLY A 158 -48.08 -14.03 31.13
CA GLY A 158 -48.33 -14.32 29.71
C GLY A 158 -47.83 -13.18 28.82
N THR A 159 -48.05 -11.94 29.25
CA THR A 159 -47.36 -10.74 28.75
C THR A 159 -47.04 -9.84 29.95
N ASN A 160 -45.80 -9.36 30.08
CA ASN A 160 -45.44 -8.54 31.24
C ASN A 160 -45.97 -7.11 31.10
N ILE A 161 -45.77 -6.46 29.95
CA ILE A 161 -46.39 -5.15 29.63
C ILE A 161 -46.99 -5.18 28.23
N ALA A 162 -48.27 -4.88 28.11
CA ALA A 162 -48.97 -4.71 26.84
C ALA A 162 -49.32 -3.23 26.62
N ILE A 163 -48.77 -2.62 25.57
CA ILE A 163 -48.93 -1.21 25.23
C ILE A 163 -49.73 -1.13 23.93
N ASN A 164 -50.85 -0.41 23.94
CA ASN A 164 -51.73 -0.27 22.80
C ASN A 164 -52.18 1.19 22.63
N ASN A 165 -51.72 1.86 21.56
CA ASN A 165 -51.89 3.29 21.30
C ASN A 165 -51.52 4.19 22.50
N ALA A 166 -50.41 3.91 23.19
CA ALA A 166 -50.04 4.61 24.43
C ALA A 166 -48.54 4.91 24.55
N GLN A 167 -48.19 5.89 25.38
CA GLN A 167 -46.82 6.36 25.57
C GLN A 167 -46.24 5.91 26.91
N ILE A 168 -45.06 5.30 26.89
CA ILE A 168 -44.35 4.82 28.09
C ILE A 168 -42.85 5.06 28.00
N SER A 169 -42.25 5.43 29.14
CA SER A 169 -40.83 5.21 29.40
C SER A 169 -40.67 4.20 30.54
N LEU A 170 -39.89 3.14 30.29
CA LEU A 170 -39.52 2.12 31.27
C LEU A 170 -38.01 2.15 31.49
N LYS A 171 -37.60 2.21 32.76
CA LYS A 171 -36.19 2.00 33.15
C LYS A 171 -36.07 0.87 34.17
N ASN A 172 -35.08 0.00 33.97
CA ASN A 172 -34.78 -1.13 34.87
C ASN A 172 -35.99 -2.06 35.04
N GLY A 173 -36.49 -2.62 33.93
CA GLY A 173 -37.43 -3.74 33.94
C GLY A 173 -36.69 -5.07 34.03
N ASN A 174 -37.16 -6.01 34.83
CA ASN A 174 -36.66 -7.39 34.86
C ASN A 174 -37.81 -8.35 34.53
N PHE A 175 -37.79 -8.93 33.33
CA PHE A 175 -38.86 -9.76 32.79
C PHE A 175 -38.39 -11.19 32.56
N VAL A 176 -38.98 -12.12 33.29
CA VAL A 176 -38.62 -13.54 33.27
C VAL A 176 -39.85 -14.38 32.90
N GLY A 177 -39.75 -15.16 31.83
CA GLY A 177 -40.80 -16.10 31.41
C GLY A 177 -40.88 -17.33 32.32
N GLY A 178 -42.02 -18.04 32.24
CA GLY A 178 -42.30 -19.18 33.11
C GLY A 178 -43.13 -20.27 32.44
N THR A 179 -43.23 -21.43 33.10
CA THR A 179 -43.93 -22.62 32.59
C THR A 179 -45.37 -22.78 33.09
N ASP A 180 -45.79 -21.97 34.06
CA ASP A 180 -46.89 -22.33 34.96
C ASP A 180 -48.28 -21.87 34.49
N LEU A 181 -48.39 -21.18 33.35
CA LEU A 181 -49.67 -20.74 32.79
C LEU A 181 -50.30 -21.80 31.88
N ILE A 182 -51.61 -21.71 31.68
CA ILE A 182 -52.37 -22.67 30.84
C ILE A 182 -52.00 -22.53 29.34
N THR A 183 -51.66 -21.32 28.89
CA THR A 183 -51.17 -21.04 27.54
C THR A 183 -50.23 -19.81 27.54
N PRO A 184 -48.99 -19.93 28.02
CA PRO A 184 -48.10 -18.77 28.14
C PRO A 184 -47.67 -18.28 26.76
N ALA A 185 -48.08 -17.07 26.41
CA ALA A 185 -47.42 -16.34 25.32
C ALA A 185 -45.96 -16.00 25.68
N ASN A 186 -45.61 -15.98 26.97
CA ASN A 186 -44.28 -15.68 27.51
C ASN A 186 -43.64 -14.49 26.78
N THR A 187 -44.35 -13.37 26.78
CA THR A 187 -43.91 -12.14 26.13
C THR A 187 -43.43 -11.12 27.17
N GLY A 188 -42.29 -10.49 26.92
CA GLY A 188 -41.83 -9.37 27.76
C GLY A 188 -42.73 -8.16 27.54
N ILE A 189 -42.55 -7.49 26.40
CA ILE A 189 -43.35 -6.29 26.04
C ILE A 189 -44.05 -6.50 24.69
N THR A 190 -45.33 -6.14 24.61
CA THR A 190 -46.00 -5.89 23.32
C THR A 190 -46.24 -4.40 23.13
N ALA A 191 -45.97 -3.88 21.94
CA ALA A 191 -46.16 -2.49 21.56
C ALA A 191 -46.94 -2.43 20.24
N ASN A 192 -48.21 -2.02 20.31
CA ASN A 192 -49.15 -2.13 19.20
C ASN A 192 -49.82 -0.79 18.86
N GLY A 193 -49.97 -0.50 17.58
CA GLY A 193 -50.79 0.61 17.09
C GLY A 193 -50.05 1.93 16.93
N SER A 194 -50.57 2.80 16.06
CA SER A 194 -49.86 3.97 15.52
C SER A 194 -49.57 5.07 16.53
N ASP A 195 -50.30 5.14 17.65
CA ASP A 195 -50.06 6.13 18.71
C ASP A 195 -49.09 5.61 19.79
N THR A 196 -48.60 4.36 19.67
CA THR A 196 -47.67 3.77 20.62
C THR A 196 -46.26 4.32 20.45
N ILE A 197 -45.71 4.87 21.54
CA ILE A 197 -44.30 5.28 21.63
C ILE A 197 -43.71 4.72 22.93
N ALA A 198 -42.74 3.83 22.80
CA ALA A 198 -42.05 3.22 23.94
C ALA A 198 -40.57 3.64 23.98
N TYR A 199 -40.09 3.96 25.18
CA TYR A 199 -38.67 4.19 25.50
C TYR A 199 -38.26 3.25 26.63
N ILE A 200 -37.49 2.21 26.32
CA ILE A 200 -37.09 1.18 27.28
C ILE A 200 -35.58 1.25 27.50
N SER A 201 -35.11 1.30 28.75
CA SER A 201 -33.68 1.27 29.07
C SER A 201 -33.32 0.33 30.21
N ASP A 202 -32.06 -0.09 30.23
CA ASP A 202 -31.42 -0.79 31.36
C ASP A 202 -32.17 -2.07 31.81
N SER A 203 -32.88 -2.74 30.88
CA SER A 203 -33.85 -3.79 31.20
C SER A 203 -33.35 -5.18 30.80
N THR A 204 -33.86 -6.23 31.45
CA THR A 204 -33.53 -7.64 31.18
C THR A 204 -34.76 -8.41 30.74
N PHE A 205 -34.59 -9.21 29.69
CA PHE A 205 -35.60 -10.10 29.09
C PHE A 205 -35.01 -11.51 29.05
N ALA A 206 -35.55 -12.45 29.82
CA ALA A 206 -35.01 -13.80 29.92
C ALA A 206 -36.07 -14.91 29.94
N LEU A 207 -35.78 -16.06 29.31
CA LEU A 207 -36.64 -17.25 29.27
C LEU A 207 -38.02 -16.99 28.64
N LEU A 208 -38.11 -16.04 27.70
CA LEU A 208 -39.34 -15.63 27.03
C LEU A 208 -39.45 -16.28 25.63
N ASN A 209 -40.68 -16.61 25.20
CA ASN A 209 -40.94 -16.99 23.81
C ASN A 209 -40.72 -15.78 22.88
N THR A 210 -40.97 -14.57 23.37
CA THR A 210 -40.68 -13.31 22.68
C THR A 210 -40.31 -12.23 23.69
N GLY A 211 -39.09 -11.70 23.61
CA GLY A 211 -38.67 -10.59 24.46
C GLY A 211 -39.55 -9.36 24.22
N ILE A 212 -39.61 -8.90 22.97
CA ILE A 212 -40.40 -7.73 22.56
C ILE A 212 -41.10 -8.00 21.21
N SER A 213 -42.37 -7.60 21.10
CA SER A 213 -43.15 -7.61 19.85
C SER A 213 -43.67 -6.21 19.53
N VAL A 214 -43.39 -5.70 18.32
CA VAL A 214 -43.76 -4.34 17.88
C VAL A 214 -44.57 -4.39 16.59
N THR A 215 -45.81 -3.91 16.60
CA THR A 215 -46.77 -4.12 15.50
C THR A 215 -47.62 -2.90 15.19
N ASN A 216 -48.15 -2.83 13.96
CA ASN A 216 -49.14 -1.84 13.53
C ASN A 216 -48.70 -0.37 13.70
N ASN A 217 -47.57 -0.01 13.08
CA ASN A 217 -47.01 1.35 13.01
C ASN A 217 -46.59 1.95 14.37
N ALA A 218 -46.24 1.10 15.35
CA ALA A 218 -45.73 1.55 16.64
C ALA A 218 -44.27 2.04 16.54
N THR A 219 -43.89 3.00 17.39
CA THR A 219 -42.50 3.47 17.55
C THR A 219 -41.89 2.89 18.82
N PHE A 220 -40.71 2.26 18.71
CA PHE A 220 -40.06 1.58 19.83
C PHE A 220 -38.57 1.92 19.93
N ASN A 221 -38.12 2.34 21.11
CA ASN A 221 -36.72 2.71 21.37
C ASN A 221 -36.18 1.86 22.53
N LEU A 222 -35.01 1.27 22.34
CA LEU A 222 -34.38 0.38 23.30
C LEU A 222 -32.90 0.71 23.50
N LEU A 223 -32.48 0.86 24.76
CA LEU A 223 -31.12 1.23 25.14
C LEU A 223 -30.56 0.30 26.23
N GLY A 224 -29.31 -0.14 26.11
CA GLY A 224 -28.55 -0.73 27.23
C GLY A 224 -29.20 -1.97 27.88
N SER A 225 -30.02 -2.71 27.11
CA SER A 225 -30.88 -3.78 27.62
C SER A 225 -30.38 -5.17 27.17
N ASN A 226 -30.67 -6.18 27.99
CA ASN A 226 -30.15 -7.55 27.87
C ASN A 226 -31.24 -8.54 27.47
N PHE A 227 -30.96 -9.37 26.47
CA PHE A 227 -31.75 -10.54 26.08
C PHE A 227 -30.93 -11.80 26.32
N ARG A 228 -31.52 -12.76 27.04
CA ARG A 228 -30.86 -14.03 27.37
C ARG A 228 -31.85 -15.18 27.20
N THR A 229 -31.47 -16.29 26.55
CA THR A 229 -32.29 -17.52 26.47
C THR A 229 -33.74 -17.30 26.03
N ASN A 230 -33.97 -16.39 25.08
CA ASN A 230 -35.29 -16.13 24.49
C ASN A 230 -35.40 -16.78 23.11
N ILE A 231 -36.57 -17.31 22.74
CA ILE A 231 -36.79 -17.90 21.40
C ILE A 231 -36.82 -16.79 20.34
N ASN A 232 -37.50 -15.67 20.62
CA ASN A 232 -37.44 -14.48 19.77
C ASN A 232 -36.95 -13.32 20.64
N GLY A 233 -35.88 -12.63 20.23
CA GLY A 233 -35.41 -11.45 20.93
C GLY A 233 -36.39 -10.29 20.75
N ILE A 234 -36.42 -9.75 19.53
CA ILE A 234 -37.34 -8.69 19.12
C ILE A 234 -37.93 -9.03 17.74
N THR A 235 -39.26 -9.01 17.66
CA THR A 235 -40.02 -9.18 16.41
C THR A 235 -40.78 -7.90 16.10
N ALA A 236 -40.66 -7.37 14.87
CA ALA A 236 -41.51 -6.27 14.44
C ALA A 236 -42.03 -6.39 13.02
N ASN A 237 -43.24 -5.85 12.83
CA ASN A 237 -43.97 -5.89 11.57
C ASN A 237 -44.94 -4.70 11.38
N GLY A 238 -45.68 -4.71 10.27
CA GLY A 238 -46.80 -3.79 10.04
C GLY A 238 -46.40 -2.32 10.09
N THR A 239 -45.36 -1.91 9.35
CA THR A 239 -44.87 -0.51 9.23
C THR A 239 -44.25 0.12 10.49
N SER A 240 -43.91 -0.69 11.51
CA SER A 240 -43.35 -0.19 12.77
C SER A 240 -41.90 0.34 12.64
N ASP A 241 -41.52 1.33 13.45
CA ASP A 241 -40.18 1.94 13.49
C ASP A 241 -39.47 1.67 14.82
N ILE A 242 -38.28 1.06 14.76
CA ILE A 242 -37.56 0.53 15.92
C ILE A 242 -36.11 1.04 15.95
N LEU A 243 -35.67 1.54 17.10
CA LEU A 243 -34.30 1.92 17.41
C LEU A 243 -33.75 1.05 18.55
N ILE A 244 -32.56 0.46 18.35
CA ILE A 244 -31.85 -0.37 19.32
C ILE A 244 -30.41 0.13 19.43
N THR A 245 -29.97 0.46 20.65
CA THR A 245 -28.62 0.97 20.89
C THR A 245 -27.97 0.28 22.10
N SER A 246 -26.73 -0.19 21.94
CA SER A 246 -25.93 -0.79 23.02
C SER A 246 -26.61 -1.93 23.78
N CYS A 247 -27.40 -2.75 23.09
CA CYS A 247 -28.03 -3.95 23.65
C CYS A 247 -27.13 -5.17 23.51
N GLN A 248 -27.32 -6.13 24.42
CA GLN A 248 -26.69 -7.45 24.36
C GLN A 248 -27.75 -8.54 24.19
N PHE A 249 -27.53 -9.43 23.24
CA PHE A 249 -28.25 -10.69 23.04
C PHE A 249 -27.24 -11.81 23.29
N SER A 250 -27.60 -12.83 24.06
CA SER A 250 -26.68 -13.86 24.55
C SER A 250 -27.40 -15.18 24.88
N LEU A 251 -26.67 -16.31 24.87
CA LEU A 251 -27.20 -17.63 25.21
C LEU A 251 -28.41 -18.01 24.32
N ASN A 252 -28.14 -18.16 23.03
CA ASN A 252 -29.12 -18.59 22.03
C ASN A 252 -29.33 -20.12 22.08
N ASP A 253 -30.41 -20.58 21.43
CA ASP A 253 -30.65 -21.98 21.08
C ASP A 253 -30.85 -22.14 19.55
N PRO A 254 -30.91 -23.37 19.00
CA PRO A 254 -31.03 -23.59 17.55
C PRO A 254 -32.28 -22.96 16.89
N THR A 255 -33.31 -22.67 17.68
CA THR A 255 -34.56 -22.03 17.25
C THR A 255 -34.58 -20.51 17.45
N THR A 256 -33.61 -19.96 18.18
CA THR A 256 -33.55 -18.54 18.51
C THR A 256 -33.44 -17.66 17.27
N THR A 257 -34.26 -16.61 17.20
CA THR A 257 -34.06 -15.48 16.28
C THR A 257 -33.96 -14.16 17.06
N ASN A 258 -32.79 -13.53 17.07
CA ASN A 258 -32.56 -12.34 17.91
C ASN A 258 -33.32 -11.11 17.38
N ILE A 259 -33.28 -10.85 16.08
CA ILE A 259 -34.03 -9.77 15.43
C ILE A 259 -34.84 -10.36 14.25
N THR A 260 -36.16 -10.16 14.28
CA THR A 260 -37.06 -10.46 13.15
C THR A 260 -37.73 -9.19 12.66
N ALA A 261 -37.53 -8.85 11.39
CA ALA A 261 -38.13 -7.70 10.72
C ALA A 261 -38.94 -8.15 9.51
N SER A 262 -40.25 -7.87 9.48
CA SER A 262 -41.13 -8.21 8.37
C SER A 262 -42.05 -7.08 7.92
N ASP A 263 -42.56 -7.21 6.69
CA ASP A 263 -43.48 -6.31 6.00
C ASP A 263 -42.89 -4.97 5.55
N SER A 264 -43.39 -4.50 4.41
CA SER A 264 -42.97 -3.24 3.80
C SER A 264 -43.21 -2.06 4.73
N GLY A 265 -42.18 -1.22 4.87
CA GLY A 265 -42.22 -0.02 5.71
C GLY A 265 -41.75 -0.21 7.15
N THR A 266 -41.66 -1.45 7.65
CA THR A 266 -41.05 -1.75 8.96
C THR A 266 -39.55 -1.48 8.91
N LYS A 267 -39.00 -0.76 9.90
CA LYS A 267 -37.57 -0.42 9.95
C LYS A 267 -36.96 -0.72 11.31
N PHE A 268 -35.77 -1.31 11.31
CA PHE A 268 -34.87 -1.32 12.48
C PHE A 268 -33.65 -0.45 12.21
N TYR A 269 -33.24 0.30 13.22
CA TYR A 269 -31.95 0.97 13.33
C TYR A 269 -31.23 0.36 14.54
N ILE A 270 -30.11 -0.32 14.29
CA ILE A 270 -29.38 -1.10 15.30
C ILE A 270 -27.94 -0.60 15.36
N GLU A 271 -27.50 -0.12 16.51
CA GLU A 271 -26.18 0.49 16.68
C GLU A 271 -25.47 -0.01 17.94
N GLY A 272 -24.17 -0.32 17.83
CA GLY A 272 -23.32 -0.59 19.00
C GLY A 272 -23.71 -1.85 19.78
N CYS A 273 -24.41 -2.80 19.16
CA CYS A 273 -24.97 -3.98 19.84
C CYS A 273 -24.05 -5.21 19.75
N LEU A 274 -24.11 -6.05 20.77
CA LEU A 274 -23.46 -7.37 20.79
C LEU A 274 -24.53 -8.46 20.63
N PHE A 275 -24.42 -9.22 19.55
CA PHE A 275 -25.20 -10.43 19.30
C PHE A 275 -24.29 -11.64 19.47
N ASP A 276 -24.17 -12.05 20.71
CA ASP A 276 -23.42 -13.21 21.16
C ASP A 276 -24.33 -14.44 21.01
N CYS A 277 -24.19 -15.16 19.89
CA CYS A 277 -25.16 -16.18 19.50
C CYS A 277 -24.76 -17.61 19.91
N GLU A 278 -23.80 -17.76 20.84
CA GLU A 278 -23.41 -19.04 21.42
C GLU A 278 -24.53 -19.67 22.26
N ASP A 279 -24.51 -21.00 22.41
CA ASP A 279 -25.11 -21.66 23.58
C ASP A 279 -24.15 -21.64 24.79
N ALA A 280 -24.64 -22.09 25.95
CA ALA A 280 -23.84 -22.22 27.18
C ALA A 280 -22.67 -23.23 27.10
N SER A 281 -22.31 -23.72 25.91
CA SER A 281 -21.21 -24.64 25.64
C SER A 281 -20.35 -24.20 24.45
N ASP A 282 -20.34 -22.91 24.10
CA ASP A 282 -19.42 -22.31 23.09
C ASP A 282 -19.67 -22.90 21.69
N ASN A 283 -20.95 -23.11 21.32
CA ASN A 283 -21.36 -23.56 19.99
C ASN A 283 -22.25 -22.54 19.28
N PRO A 284 -22.08 -22.31 17.97
CA PRO A 284 -22.92 -21.37 17.24
C PRO A 284 -24.40 -21.76 17.18
N GLN A 285 -25.31 -20.84 17.54
CA GLN A 285 -26.76 -21.08 17.55
C GLN A 285 -27.59 -20.02 16.80
N GLY A 286 -28.80 -20.44 16.42
CA GLY A 286 -29.90 -19.57 15.96
C GLY A 286 -29.61 -18.69 14.72
N THR A 287 -30.51 -17.74 14.49
CA THR A 287 -30.35 -16.66 13.50
C THR A 287 -30.22 -15.32 14.22
N CYS A 288 -29.18 -14.55 13.92
CA CYS A 288 -29.01 -13.26 14.57
C CYS A 288 -29.99 -12.21 14.01
N VAL A 289 -29.88 -11.85 12.72
CA VAL A 289 -30.78 -10.89 12.07
C VAL A 289 -31.52 -11.54 10.89
N LYS A 290 -32.85 -11.53 10.94
CA LYS A 290 -33.73 -12.05 9.89
C LYS A 290 -34.63 -10.94 9.33
N VAL A 291 -34.56 -10.71 8.02
CA VAL A 291 -35.29 -9.60 7.35
C VAL A 291 -36.02 -10.13 6.11
N TYR A 292 -37.33 -9.90 6.00
CA TYR A 292 -38.11 -10.40 4.85
C TYR A 292 -39.32 -9.54 4.49
N ASN A 293 -39.95 -9.81 3.33
CA ASN A 293 -41.21 -9.21 2.88
C ASN A 293 -41.23 -7.66 2.83
N GLY A 294 -40.14 -7.04 2.37
CA GLY A 294 -40.05 -5.58 2.20
C GLY A 294 -39.57 -4.80 3.42
N ALA A 295 -39.32 -5.45 4.56
CA ALA A 295 -38.75 -4.81 5.73
C ALA A 295 -37.31 -4.33 5.50
N LYS A 296 -36.88 -3.36 6.32
CA LYS A 296 -35.54 -2.76 6.25
C LYS A 296 -34.82 -2.83 7.59
N VAL A 297 -33.55 -3.20 7.58
CA VAL A 297 -32.68 -3.14 8.77
C VAL A 297 -31.42 -2.36 8.44
N THR A 298 -31.10 -1.38 9.27
CA THR A 298 -29.79 -0.74 9.33
C THR A 298 -29.04 -1.29 10.53
N LEU A 299 -27.87 -1.88 10.32
CA LEU A 299 -27.04 -2.50 11.34
C LEU A 299 -25.64 -1.88 11.32
N SER A 300 -25.30 -1.11 12.34
CA SER A 300 -24.07 -0.31 12.38
C SER A 300 -23.24 -0.62 13.61
N ASN A 301 -21.91 -0.64 13.46
CA ASN A 301 -20.95 -0.76 14.57
C ASN A 301 -21.31 -1.88 15.58
N SER A 302 -21.74 -3.04 15.08
CA SER A 302 -22.26 -4.13 15.90
C SER A 302 -21.45 -5.41 15.68
N ILE A 303 -21.42 -6.29 16.67
CA ILE A 303 -20.76 -7.59 16.60
C ILE A 303 -21.83 -8.67 16.55
N ILE A 304 -21.72 -9.56 15.56
CA ILE A 304 -22.43 -10.82 15.50
C ILE A 304 -21.38 -11.91 15.66
N ASP A 305 -21.41 -12.59 16.78
CA ASP A 305 -20.55 -13.74 17.07
C ASP A 305 -21.38 -15.02 17.04
N GLU A 306 -20.76 -16.14 16.66
CA GLU A 306 -21.30 -17.49 16.94
C GLU A 306 -22.73 -17.74 16.41
N ALA A 307 -23.17 -17.14 15.30
CA ALA A 307 -24.52 -17.40 14.77
C ALA A 307 -24.54 -18.59 13.79
N ILE A 308 -25.58 -19.44 13.80
CA ILE A 308 -25.76 -20.41 12.68
C ILE A 308 -25.98 -19.63 11.38
N ILE A 309 -26.81 -18.57 11.44
CA ILE A 309 -26.93 -17.56 10.38
C ILE A 309 -26.79 -16.16 10.98
N GLY A 310 -25.74 -15.43 10.64
CA GLY A 310 -25.56 -14.05 11.11
C GLY A 310 -26.59 -13.10 10.53
N ILE A 311 -26.67 -13.04 9.20
CA ILE A 311 -27.65 -12.23 8.47
C ILE A 311 -28.43 -13.14 7.51
N ASP A 312 -29.74 -13.25 7.69
CA ASP A 312 -30.67 -13.91 6.77
C ASP A 312 -31.57 -12.87 6.08
N CYS A 313 -31.27 -12.54 4.83
CA CYS A 313 -31.96 -11.51 4.06
C CYS A 313 -32.81 -12.11 2.93
N GLY A 314 -34.13 -12.02 3.12
CA GLY A 314 -35.17 -12.51 2.22
C GLY A 314 -35.76 -13.86 2.64
N GLN A 315 -36.92 -14.20 2.08
CA GLN A 315 -37.51 -15.54 2.23
C GLN A 315 -38.19 -16.02 0.95
N ALA A 316 -38.39 -17.34 0.83
CA ALA A 316 -39.15 -17.93 -0.27
C ALA A 316 -40.60 -17.39 -0.31
N GLY A 317 -41.03 -16.91 -1.48
CA GLY A 317 -42.40 -16.41 -1.68
C GLY A 317 -42.69 -15.02 -1.12
N GLU A 318 -41.67 -14.20 -0.83
CA GLU A 318 -41.87 -12.83 -0.37
C GLU A 318 -42.55 -11.91 -1.40
N ALA A 319 -43.45 -11.02 -0.95
CA ALA A 319 -44.21 -10.12 -1.82
C ALA A 319 -43.43 -8.86 -2.20
N ALA A 320 -42.39 -8.51 -1.43
CA ALA A 320 -41.49 -7.39 -1.69
C ALA A 320 -40.06 -7.74 -1.22
N PRO A 321 -39.01 -7.23 -1.90
CA PRO A 321 -37.63 -7.46 -1.50
C PRO A 321 -37.31 -6.77 -0.18
N ALA A 322 -36.83 -7.53 0.80
CA ALA A 322 -36.23 -6.97 2.00
C ALA A 322 -34.90 -6.26 1.69
N THR A 323 -34.42 -5.45 2.63
CA THR A 323 -33.12 -4.80 2.53
C THR A 323 -32.42 -4.78 3.87
N ILE A 324 -31.16 -5.22 3.91
CA ILE A 324 -30.26 -4.94 5.02
C ILE A 324 -29.12 -4.03 4.55
N THR A 325 -28.85 -3.00 5.36
CA THR A 325 -27.71 -2.10 5.20
C THR A 325 -26.84 -2.24 6.44
N SER A 326 -25.63 -2.76 6.26
CA SER A 326 -24.69 -3.04 7.33
C SER A 326 -23.42 -2.22 7.14
N SER A 327 -23.01 -1.49 8.19
CA SER A 327 -21.78 -0.68 8.21
C SER A 327 -20.93 -1.00 9.43
N ASP A 328 -19.64 -1.26 9.22
CA ASP A 328 -18.66 -1.53 10.29
C ASP A 328 -19.06 -2.68 11.23
N THR A 329 -19.90 -3.59 10.75
CA THR A 329 -20.35 -4.77 11.51
C THR A 329 -19.31 -5.87 11.40
N THR A 330 -19.01 -6.55 12.51
CA THR A 330 -18.13 -7.74 12.50
C THR A 330 -18.98 -8.98 12.65
N LEU A 331 -18.88 -9.91 11.70
CA LEU A 331 -19.40 -11.28 11.80
C LEU A 331 -18.21 -12.21 12.02
N ARG A 332 -18.15 -12.84 13.20
CA ARG A 332 -17.12 -13.81 13.57
C ARG A 332 -17.78 -15.16 13.92
N GLU A 333 -17.05 -16.24 13.62
CA GLU A 333 -17.39 -17.64 13.94
C GLU A 333 -18.82 -18.13 13.55
N CYS A 334 -19.50 -17.39 12.67
CA CYS A 334 -20.79 -17.74 12.12
C CYS A 334 -20.69 -18.94 11.15
N SER A 335 -21.61 -19.90 11.27
CA SER A 335 -21.67 -21.05 10.35
C SER A 335 -22.06 -20.62 8.93
N THR A 336 -22.98 -19.67 8.80
CA THR A 336 -23.23 -18.86 7.61
C THR A 336 -23.20 -17.39 8.03
N GLY A 337 -22.32 -16.59 7.43
CA GLY A 337 -22.20 -15.18 7.77
C GLY A 337 -23.38 -14.39 7.20
N ILE A 338 -23.47 -14.36 5.87
CA ILE A 338 -24.54 -13.65 5.16
C ILE A 338 -25.22 -14.60 4.18
N LYS A 339 -26.54 -14.72 4.33
CA LYS A 339 -27.45 -15.43 3.43
C LYS A 339 -28.37 -14.42 2.76
N GLN A 340 -28.42 -14.46 1.43
CA GLN A 340 -29.32 -13.66 0.60
C GLN A 340 -30.11 -14.59 -0.31
N VAL A 341 -31.43 -14.41 -0.36
CA VAL A 341 -32.32 -15.17 -1.24
C VAL A 341 -33.27 -14.24 -2.02
N ASN A 342 -33.73 -14.72 -3.17
CA ASN A 342 -34.66 -14.02 -4.06
C ASN A 342 -34.20 -12.60 -4.42
N SER A 343 -35.12 -11.63 -4.48
CA SER A 343 -34.84 -10.25 -4.90
C SER A 343 -34.39 -9.31 -3.77
N SER A 344 -34.31 -9.82 -2.54
CA SER A 344 -33.85 -9.09 -1.36
C SER A 344 -32.41 -8.60 -1.50
N LYS A 345 -32.08 -7.49 -0.84
CA LYS A 345 -30.84 -6.74 -1.07
C LYS A 345 -29.94 -6.68 0.17
N VAL A 346 -28.64 -6.86 -0.04
CA VAL A 346 -27.62 -6.75 1.01
C VAL A 346 -26.63 -5.66 0.64
N TYR A 347 -26.53 -4.63 1.47
CA TYR A 347 -25.48 -3.63 1.42
C TYR A 347 -24.58 -3.86 2.64
N PHE A 348 -23.31 -4.19 2.45
CA PHE A 348 -22.37 -4.46 3.55
C PHE A 348 -21.06 -3.72 3.32
N THR A 349 -20.71 -2.77 4.19
CA THR A 349 -19.56 -1.87 4.01
C THR A 349 -18.71 -1.75 5.28
N GLY A 350 -17.39 -1.64 5.14
CA GLY A 350 -16.43 -1.36 6.24
C GLY A 350 -16.20 -2.52 7.23
N GLY A 351 -17.17 -3.42 7.36
CA GLY A 351 -17.15 -4.54 8.30
C GLY A 351 -16.22 -5.71 7.94
N LYS A 352 -16.29 -6.76 8.78
CA LYS A 352 -15.49 -7.99 8.67
C LYS A 352 -16.38 -9.22 8.62
N PHE A 353 -16.09 -10.18 7.75
CA PHE A 353 -16.67 -11.54 7.80
C PHE A 353 -15.85 -12.54 6.97
N ASP A 354 -15.98 -13.84 7.24
CA ASP A 354 -15.37 -14.88 6.40
C ASP A 354 -16.13 -15.05 5.07
N SER A 355 -15.48 -14.69 3.96
CA SER A 355 -16.07 -14.80 2.62
C SER A 355 -16.49 -16.22 2.22
N THR A 356 -15.95 -17.28 2.84
CA THR A 356 -16.38 -18.66 2.59
C THR A 356 -17.78 -18.94 3.14
N LYS A 357 -18.29 -18.08 4.02
CA LYS A 357 -19.61 -18.18 4.67
C LYS A 357 -20.68 -17.29 4.01
N LEU A 358 -20.44 -16.87 2.77
CA LEU A 358 -21.44 -16.18 1.93
C LEU A 358 -22.32 -17.19 1.20
N ASN A 359 -23.64 -17.01 1.28
CA ASN A 359 -24.63 -17.74 0.51
C ASN A 359 -25.55 -16.73 -0.20
N ILE A 360 -25.19 -16.34 -1.43
CA ILE A 360 -25.85 -15.27 -2.18
C ILE A 360 -26.52 -15.86 -3.44
N ALA A 361 -27.84 -15.74 -3.53
CA ALA A 361 -28.62 -16.23 -4.67
C ALA A 361 -28.57 -15.30 -5.89
N ILE A 362 -28.57 -13.98 -5.67
CA ILE A 362 -28.53 -12.96 -6.74
C ILE A 362 -27.41 -11.95 -6.44
N PRO A 363 -26.18 -12.16 -6.94
CA PRO A 363 -25.04 -11.29 -6.65
C PRO A 363 -25.25 -9.81 -7.01
N THR A 364 -26.04 -9.50 -8.05
CA THR A 364 -26.33 -8.11 -8.45
C THR A 364 -27.21 -7.34 -7.46
N ASN A 365 -27.84 -8.02 -6.49
CA ASN A 365 -28.57 -7.40 -5.38
C ASN A 365 -27.69 -7.21 -4.12
N CYS A 366 -26.40 -7.54 -4.20
CA CYS A 366 -25.46 -7.48 -3.09
C CYS A 366 -24.30 -6.54 -3.42
N LEU A 367 -24.15 -5.45 -2.66
CA LEU A 367 -22.93 -4.63 -2.70
C LEU A 367 -22.16 -4.85 -1.41
N ILE A 368 -21.00 -5.50 -1.53
CA ILE A 368 -20.20 -5.95 -0.40
C ILE A 368 -18.78 -5.42 -0.55
N SER A 369 -18.35 -4.64 0.44
CA SER A 369 -17.00 -4.11 0.59
C SER A 369 -16.53 -4.35 2.02
N SER A 370 -15.80 -5.44 2.23
CA SER A 370 -15.43 -5.93 3.55
C SER A 370 -14.00 -6.46 3.60
N PHE A 371 -13.45 -6.51 4.80
CA PHE A 371 -12.26 -7.27 5.10
C PHE A 371 -12.65 -8.71 5.46
N ASP A 372 -11.79 -9.69 5.16
CA ASP A 372 -11.90 -11.02 5.75
C ASP A 372 -11.45 -11.02 7.23
N VAL A 373 -11.59 -12.16 7.90
CA VAL A 373 -11.17 -12.34 9.31
C VAL A 373 -9.67 -12.11 9.54
N SER A 374 -8.84 -12.13 8.48
CA SER A 374 -7.41 -11.84 8.52
C SER A 374 -7.05 -10.40 8.11
N GLY A 375 -8.05 -9.57 7.78
CA GLY A 375 -7.87 -8.18 7.36
C GLY A 375 -7.65 -7.97 5.85
N LYS A 376 -7.88 -8.97 5.00
CA LYS A 376 -7.74 -8.84 3.54
C LYS A 376 -9.02 -8.29 2.90
N LEU A 377 -8.89 -7.20 2.14
CA LEU A 377 -9.98 -6.65 1.34
C LEU A 377 -10.31 -7.57 0.15
N SER A 378 -11.59 -7.91 -0.04
CA SER A 378 -12.06 -8.80 -1.11
C SER A 378 -13.13 -8.12 -1.96
N PHE A 379 -13.02 -8.23 -3.29
CA PHE A 379 -13.95 -7.64 -4.27
C PHE A 379 -14.49 -8.72 -5.22
N GLY A 380 -15.74 -8.57 -5.69
CA GLY A 380 -16.34 -9.38 -6.76
C GLY A 380 -17.12 -10.62 -6.30
N SER A 381 -17.48 -11.47 -7.28
CA SER A 381 -18.24 -12.71 -7.09
C SER A 381 -17.32 -13.94 -7.00
N LYS A 382 -17.78 -15.00 -6.31
CA LYS A 382 -17.12 -16.32 -6.32
C LYS A 382 -17.52 -17.21 -7.50
N THR A 383 -18.55 -16.83 -8.24
CA THR A 383 -18.94 -17.51 -9.49
C THR A 383 -18.09 -17.00 -10.64
N ASP A 384 -17.74 -17.87 -11.58
CA ASP A 384 -16.98 -17.53 -12.80
C ASP A 384 -17.85 -16.78 -13.82
N ILE A 385 -18.23 -15.56 -13.45
CA ILE A 385 -19.10 -14.64 -14.20
C ILE A 385 -18.40 -13.30 -14.37
N GLN A 386 -18.76 -12.57 -15.43
CA GLN A 386 -18.32 -11.19 -15.62
C GLN A 386 -18.65 -10.34 -14.39
N ASN A 387 -17.67 -9.58 -13.89
CA ASN A 387 -17.86 -8.68 -12.74
C ASN A 387 -16.90 -7.49 -12.80
N THR A 388 -17.40 -6.28 -12.56
CA THR A 388 -16.58 -5.09 -12.36
C THR A 388 -15.97 -5.12 -10.95
N ILE A 389 -14.64 -5.03 -10.88
CA ILE A 389 -13.85 -5.10 -9.64
C ILE A 389 -13.77 -3.72 -8.99
N TYR A 390 -13.45 -2.69 -9.77
CA TYR A 390 -13.56 -1.28 -9.38
C TYR A 390 -13.76 -0.38 -10.61
N SER A 391 -14.32 0.81 -10.38
CA SER A 391 -14.64 1.81 -11.39
C SER A 391 -14.03 3.16 -10.99
N ILE A 392 -13.38 3.85 -11.94
CA ILE A 392 -12.67 5.11 -11.71
C ILE A 392 -13.61 6.27 -12.04
N VAL A 393 -14.24 6.86 -11.02
CA VAL A 393 -15.12 8.02 -11.19
C VAL A 393 -14.31 9.25 -11.62
N ASN A 394 -14.35 9.56 -12.92
CA ASN A 394 -13.55 10.61 -13.56
C ASN A 394 -14.39 11.74 -14.21
N GLY A 395 -15.71 11.75 -13.95
CA GLY A 395 -16.65 12.72 -14.52
C GLY A 395 -17.08 12.45 -15.97
N GLN A 396 -16.70 11.32 -16.57
CA GLN A 396 -17.17 10.88 -17.89
C GLN A 396 -18.52 10.16 -17.81
N ALA A 397 -19.22 10.04 -18.94
CA ALA A 397 -20.52 9.38 -19.02
C ALA A 397 -20.46 7.86 -18.71
N ASN A 398 -19.35 7.21 -19.05
CA ASN A 398 -18.98 5.88 -18.57
C ASN A 398 -17.63 5.99 -17.86
N SER A 399 -17.52 5.44 -16.65
CA SER A 399 -16.24 5.40 -15.92
C SER A 399 -15.34 4.28 -16.46
N PRO A 400 -14.00 4.45 -16.48
CA PRO A 400 -13.08 3.35 -16.74
C PRO A 400 -13.15 2.28 -15.65
N GLU A 401 -13.14 1.01 -16.03
CA GLU A 401 -13.38 -0.11 -15.12
C GLU A 401 -12.31 -1.20 -15.25
N LEU A 402 -11.92 -1.81 -14.13
CA LEU A 402 -11.26 -3.10 -14.14
C LEU A 402 -12.33 -4.19 -14.02
N THR A 403 -12.53 -4.97 -15.08
CA THR A 403 -13.55 -6.03 -15.14
C THR A 403 -12.88 -7.39 -15.20
N TYR A 404 -13.33 -8.36 -14.39
CA TYR A 404 -13.01 -9.77 -14.64
C TYR A 404 -13.89 -10.29 -15.77
N GLU A 405 -13.27 -10.88 -16.79
CA GLU A 405 -13.94 -11.47 -17.93
C GLU A 405 -13.65 -12.98 -18.00
N PRO A 406 -14.69 -13.85 -17.96
CA PRO A 406 -14.51 -15.30 -18.04
C PRO A 406 -14.23 -15.80 -19.48
N ASN A 407 -14.29 -14.91 -20.48
CA ASN A 407 -13.97 -15.20 -21.89
C ASN A 407 -13.66 -13.92 -22.69
N TYR A 408 -12.41 -13.48 -22.70
CA TYR A 408 -11.91 -12.34 -23.49
C TYR A 408 -10.86 -12.84 -24.50
N TYR A 409 -11.16 -12.77 -25.80
CA TYR A 409 -10.41 -13.46 -26.87
C TYR A 409 -10.11 -14.95 -26.58
N GLY A 410 -11.00 -15.67 -25.88
CA GLY A 410 -10.80 -17.07 -25.50
C GLY A 410 -10.01 -17.29 -24.20
N TYR A 411 -9.54 -16.23 -23.55
CA TYR A 411 -8.78 -16.28 -22.29
C TYR A 411 -9.60 -15.77 -21.10
N LYS A 412 -9.27 -16.22 -19.89
CA LYS A 412 -9.87 -15.71 -18.64
C LYS A 412 -8.93 -14.70 -18.00
N GLY A 413 -9.45 -13.59 -17.48
CA GLY A 413 -8.61 -12.63 -16.77
C GLY A 413 -9.25 -11.27 -16.49
N THR A 414 -8.46 -10.40 -15.84
CA THR A 414 -8.83 -9.01 -15.57
C THR A 414 -8.46 -8.10 -16.74
N ILE A 415 -9.43 -7.32 -17.22
CA ILE A 415 -9.30 -6.41 -18.35
C ILE A 415 -9.65 -4.99 -17.91
N PHE A 416 -8.78 -4.03 -18.19
CA PHE A 416 -9.08 -2.61 -18.02
C PHE A 416 -9.84 -2.07 -19.23
N LYS A 417 -11.08 -1.62 -19.02
CA LYS A 417 -12.00 -1.12 -20.04
C LYS A 417 -12.17 0.39 -19.93
N ASN A 418 -11.88 1.12 -21.00
CA ASN A 418 -11.90 2.58 -21.05
C ASN A 418 -12.83 3.08 -22.17
N SER A 419 -14.15 3.12 -21.91
CA SER A 419 -15.18 3.45 -22.91
C SER A 419 -15.68 4.90 -22.81
N ASN A 420 -14.75 5.86 -22.94
CA ASN A 420 -15.06 7.31 -22.82
C ASN A 420 -16.03 7.85 -23.88
N THR A 421 -16.36 7.12 -24.96
CA THR A 421 -17.28 7.60 -26.03
C THR A 421 -18.25 6.55 -26.58
N GLY A 422 -18.26 5.31 -26.07
CA GLY A 422 -18.93 4.19 -26.75
C GLY A 422 -18.16 3.65 -27.98
N THR A 423 -17.00 4.23 -28.29
CA THR A 423 -15.94 3.61 -29.08
C THR A 423 -14.71 3.47 -28.19
N ASN A 424 -14.06 2.31 -28.22
CA ASN A 424 -13.05 1.94 -27.23
C ASN A 424 -11.85 2.90 -27.24
N GLY A 425 -11.65 3.62 -26.13
CA GLY A 425 -10.45 4.43 -25.90
C GLY A 425 -9.26 3.55 -25.51
N ALA A 426 -8.06 4.10 -25.61
CA ALA A 426 -6.84 3.36 -25.29
C ALA A 426 -6.90 2.75 -23.87
N ALA A 427 -6.80 1.43 -23.81
CA ALA A 427 -6.63 0.68 -22.57
C ALA A 427 -5.14 0.66 -22.20
N ILE A 428 -4.84 0.86 -20.92
CA ILE A 428 -3.49 0.68 -20.37
C ILE A 428 -3.55 -0.48 -19.39
N ASN A 429 -2.75 -1.50 -19.65
CA ASN A 429 -2.39 -2.53 -18.69
C ASN A 429 -0.85 -2.47 -18.58
N ALA A 430 -0.35 -1.78 -17.56
CA ALA A 430 1.05 -1.43 -17.43
C ALA A 430 1.54 -1.61 -16.00
N THR A 431 2.78 -2.05 -15.88
CA THR A 431 3.57 -1.98 -14.65
C THR A 431 4.53 -0.80 -14.76
N GLN A 432 4.37 0.20 -13.89
CA GLN A 432 5.28 1.33 -13.74
C GLN A 432 5.97 1.21 -12.38
N SER A 433 7.30 1.29 -12.38
CA SER A 433 8.11 1.59 -11.20
C SER A 433 8.98 2.78 -11.54
N ASP A 434 9.06 3.74 -10.62
CA ASP A 434 9.79 4.99 -10.85
C ASP A 434 11.29 4.87 -10.52
N LEU A 435 11.69 3.80 -9.81
CA LEU A 435 13.03 3.64 -9.23
C LEU A 435 13.66 2.25 -9.45
N ASP A 436 12.88 1.24 -9.86
CA ASP A 436 13.32 -0.15 -10.00
C ASP A 436 12.86 -0.84 -11.30
N ASN A 437 13.27 -2.10 -11.46
CA ASN A 437 12.86 -2.97 -12.57
C ASN A 437 11.37 -3.36 -12.46
N ALA A 438 10.47 -2.59 -13.07
CA ALA A 438 9.10 -3.02 -13.32
C ALA A 438 9.08 -4.21 -14.30
N ALA A 439 8.42 -5.30 -13.92
CA ALA A 439 8.25 -6.48 -14.76
C ALA A 439 6.77 -6.83 -14.95
N TYR A 440 6.34 -6.91 -16.21
CA TYR A 440 5.02 -7.40 -16.56
C TYR A 440 5.03 -8.94 -16.63
N PHE A 441 4.65 -9.60 -15.53
CA PHE A 441 4.68 -11.05 -15.42
C PHE A 441 3.48 -11.70 -16.12
N VAL A 442 3.76 -12.52 -17.14
CA VAL A 442 2.81 -13.49 -17.70
C VAL A 442 3.32 -14.89 -17.34
N VAL A 443 2.55 -15.65 -16.55
CA VAL A 443 3.00 -16.92 -15.97
C VAL A 443 1.94 -17.99 -16.15
N THR A 444 2.36 -19.17 -16.62
CA THR A 444 1.55 -20.39 -16.62
C THR A 444 2.02 -21.32 -15.51
N GLY A 445 1.09 -21.96 -14.78
CA GLY A 445 1.42 -22.98 -13.77
C GLY A 445 1.90 -24.31 -14.34
N ASP A 446 1.92 -24.43 -15.68
CA ASP A 446 2.34 -25.58 -16.45
C ASP A 446 3.38 -25.09 -17.48
N ASN A 447 4.59 -25.66 -17.42
CA ASN A 447 5.73 -25.26 -18.25
C ASN A 447 5.63 -25.74 -19.72
N THR A 448 4.66 -26.59 -20.04
CA THR A 448 4.33 -26.99 -21.41
C THR A 448 3.41 -25.99 -22.11
N LYS A 449 2.86 -25.02 -21.38
CA LYS A 449 1.97 -23.98 -21.92
C LYS A 449 2.73 -22.72 -22.31
N GLU A 450 2.18 -22.02 -23.29
CA GLU A 450 2.69 -20.73 -23.74
C GLU A 450 2.33 -19.62 -22.74
N ALA A 451 3.33 -18.83 -22.34
CA ALA A 451 3.12 -17.55 -21.66
C ALA A 451 3.43 -16.44 -22.68
N LYS A 452 2.48 -15.54 -22.95
CA LYS A 452 2.58 -14.60 -24.07
C LYS A 452 2.08 -13.19 -23.77
N ILE A 453 2.68 -12.22 -24.46
CA ILE A 453 2.17 -10.85 -24.60
C ILE A 453 1.67 -10.72 -26.05
N SER A 454 0.39 -10.39 -26.21
CA SER A 454 -0.27 -10.24 -27.51
C SER A 454 -0.56 -8.77 -27.81
N LEU A 455 0.01 -8.27 -28.90
CA LEU A 455 -0.25 -6.92 -29.44
C LEU A 455 -1.26 -7.05 -30.58
N ILE A 456 -2.55 -6.85 -30.27
CA ILE A 456 -3.66 -7.11 -31.20
C ILE A 456 -4.28 -5.81 -31.69
N SER A 457 -4.45 -5.69 -33.01
CA SER A 457 -5.35 -4.75 -33.67
C SER A 457 -6.57 -5.53 -34.18
N ASP A 458 -7.72 -5.30 -33.57
CA ASP A 458 -9.02 -5.87 -33.94
C ASP A 458 -9.82 -4.82 -34.76
N SER A 459 -10.81 -5.33 -35.47
CA SER A 459 -11.93 -4.63 -36.09
C SER A 459 -12.92 -4.03 -35.06
N ASN A 460 -14.18 -3.84 -35.46
CA ASN A 460 -15.19 -3.10 -34.72
C ASN A 460 -15.82 -3.84 -33.51
N THR A 461 -15.35 -5.05 -33.15
CA THR A 461 -15.95 -5.90 -32.11
C THR A 461 -14.93 -6.39 -31.06
N ILE A 462 -14.18 -5.44 -30.49
CA ILE A 462 -13.09 -5.70 -29.53
C ILE A 462 -13.45 -6.72 -28.45
N GLY A 463 -12.69 -7.81 -28.40
CA GLY A 463 -12.79 -8.89 -27.41
C GLY A 463 -13.36 -10.21 -27.96
N ALA A 464 -13.87 -10.21 -29.19
CA ALA A 464 -14.30 -11.39 -29.93
C ALA A 464 -13.23 -11.80 -30.97
N ALA A 465 -13.17 -13.08 -31.34
CA ALA A 465 -12.19 -13.55 -32.33
C ALA A 465 -12.67 -13.28 -33.77
N GLY A 466 -11.90 -12.55 -34.57
CA GLY A 466 -12.10 -12.43 -36.03
C GLY A 466 -11.74 -11.07 -36.65
N SER A 467 -10.88 -11.09 -37.66
CA SER A 467 -10.23 -9.91 -38.30
C SER A 467 -9.21 -9.22 -37.39
N ASP A 468 -8.33 -10.04 -36.82
CA ASP A 468 -7.24 -9.67 -35.93
C ASP A 468 -5.89 -9.67 -36.66
N ARG A 469 -5.12 -8.60 -36.49
CA ARG A 469 -3.69 -8.54 -36.86
C ARG A 469 -2.85 -8.27 -35.63
N GLY A 470 -1.69 -8.93 -35.53
CA GLY A 470 -0.87 -8.70 -34.36
C GLY A 470 0.47 -9.41 -34.30
N TRP A 471 1.12 -9.18 -33.16
CA TRP A 471 2.37 -9.81 -32.77
C TRP A 471 2.22 -10.49 -31.43
N ASP A 472 2.64 -11.74 -31.36
CA ASP A 472 2.78 -12.51 -30.12
C ASP A 472 4.27 -12.57 -29.75
N ILE A 473 4.60 -12.08 -28.55
CA ILE A 473 5.88 -12.32 -27.89
C ILE A 473 5.64 -13.48 -26.93
N THR A 474 6.11 -14.68 -27.30
CA THR A 474 5.72 -15.92 -26.61
C THR A 474 6.92 -16.69 -26.09
N LYS A 475 6.88 -16.99 -24.80
CA LYS A 475 7.69 -18.03 -24.16
C LYS A 475 7.11 -19.40 -24.54
N LEU A 476 7.86 -20.18 -25.32
CA LEU A 476 7.49 -21.53 -25.76
C LEU A 476 7.83 -22.58 -24.70
N SER A 477 7.37 -23.82 -24.90
CA SER A 477 7.57 -24.95 -23.98
C SER A 477 9.06 -25.31 -23.76
N SER A 478 9.93 -25.07 -24.73
CA SER A 478 11.37 -25.40 -24.74
C SER A 478 12.29 -24.28 -24.22
N ALA A 479 11.76 -23.32 -23.46
CA ALA A 479 12.45 -22.13 -22.94
C ALA A 479 12.84 -21.05 -23.98
N GLU A 480 12.54 -21.28 -25.25
CA GLU A 480 12.68 -20.31 -26.34
C GLU A 480 11.75 -19.09 -26.17
N LEU A 481 12.22 -17.92 -26.61
CA LEU A 481 11.40 -16.74 -26.83
C LEU A 481 11.18 -16.55 -28.33
N ALA A 482 9.93 -16.66 -28.78
CA ALA A 482 9.56 -16.56 -30.18
C ALA A 482 8.71 -15.30 -30.45
N PHE A 483 9.06 -14.61 -31.54
CA PHE A 483 8.30 -13.47 -32.07
C PHE A 483 7.48 -13.95 -33.26
N LYS A 484 6.17 -14.08 -33.07
CA LYS A 484 5.22 -14.59 -34.08
C LYS A 484 4.34 -13.45 -34.62
N TYR A 485 4.29 -13.28 -35.95
CA TYR A 485 3.30 -12.43 -36.61
C TYR A 485 2.05 -13.26 -36.99
N PHE A 486 0.87 -12.68 -36.80
CA PHE A 486 -0.40 -13.23 -37.27
C PHE A 486 -1.28 -12.17 -37.96
N ASP A 487 -2.04 -12.63 -38.95
CA ASP A 487 -2.98 -11.84 -39.75
C ASP A 487 -4.11 -12.78 -40.15
N ASN A 488 -5.27 -12.66 -39.52
CA ASN A 488 -6.42 -13.54 -39.79
C ASN A 488 -7.51 -12.87 -40.66
N ASP A 489 -7.24 -11.65 -41.17
CA ASP A 489 -8.17 -10.91 -42.03
C ASP A 489 -8.56 -11.71 -43.29
N PRO A 490 -9.83 -11.60 -43.74
CA PRO A 490 -10.28 -12.21 -44.98
C PRO A 490 -9.49 -11.72 -46.22
N GLY A 491 -8.51 -12.52 -46.65
CA GLY A 491 -7.62 -12.20 -47.79
C GLY A 491 -6.14 -12.02 -47.43
N ALA A 492 -5.73 -12.28 -46.18
CA ALA A 492 -4.32 -12.20 -45.77
C ALA A 492 -3.40 -13.13 -46.60
N VAL A 493 -2.39 -12.53 -47.26
CA VAL A 493 -1.38 -13.24 -48.09
C VAL A 493 -0.23 -13.82 -47.25
N ARG A 494 -0.15 -13.46 -45.97
CA ARG A 494 0.95 -13.82 -45.05
C ARG A 494 0.40 -14.71 -43.94
N GLY A 495 0.73 -16.00 -43.97
CA GLY A 495 0.39 -16.93 -42.90
C GLY A 495 1.16 -16.65 -41.60
N LEU A 496 1.01 -17.55 -40.62
CA LEU A 496 1.79 -17.51 -39.38
C LEU A 496 3.29 -17.58 -39.68
N ASN A 497 4.01 -16.51 -39.32
CA ASN A 497 5.45 -16.42 -39.49
C ASN A 497 6.10 -16.22 -38.11
N THR A 498 6.87 -17.21 -37.64
CA THR A 498 7.93 -16.96 -36.67
C THR A 498 8.99 -16.15 -37.39
N VAL A 499 9.29 -14.94 -36.92
CA VAL A 499 10.23 -14.03 -37.62
C VAL A 499 11.64 -14.15 -37.05
N MET A 500 11.75 -14.40 -35.75
CA MET A 500 12.99 -14.49 -35.00
C MET A 500 12.75 -15.33 -33.74
N GLN A 501 13.73 -16.16 -33.38
CA GLN A 501 13.74 -16.94 -32.15
C GLN A 501 15.02 -16.63 -31.36
N LEU A 502 14.88 -16.41 -30.05
CA LEU A 502 16.00 -16.42 -29.12
C LEU A 502 16.02 -17.79 -28.44
N ASN A 503 16.97 -18.62 -28.86
CA ASN A 503 17.26 -19.89 -28.21
C ASN A 503 18.05 -19.59 -26.92
N GLY A 504 17.35 -19.61 -25.79
CA GLY A 504 17.91 -19.39 -24.46
C GLY A 504 18.70 -20.59 -23.89
N TYR A 505 18.68 -21.75 -24.56
CA TYR A 505 19.48 -22.91 -24.18
C TYR A 505 20.93 -22.76 -24.68
N ASP A 506 21.11 -22.38 -25.95
CA ASP A 506 22.44 -22.18 -26.57
C ASP A 506 22.88 -20.71 -26.62
N ASN A 507 22.06 -19.76 -26.15
CA ASN A 507 22.23 -18.30 -26.31
C ASN A 507 22.39 -17.87 -27.78
N GLN A 508 21.59 -18.44 -28.69
CA GLN A 508 21.66 -18.17 -30.13
C GLN A 508 20.47 -17.34 -30.62
N VAL A 509 20.74 -16.44 -31.57
CA VAL A 509 19.72 -15.83 -32.43
C VAL A 509 19.46 -16.76 -33.59
N GLU A 510 18.30 -17.41 -33.59
CA GLU A 510 17.91 -18.36 -34.62
C GLU A 510 16.97 -17.68 -35.63
N PHE A 511 17.40 -17.72 -36.89
CA PHE A 511 16.61 -17.27 -38.03
C PHE A 511 15.86 -18.45 -38.66
N PRO A 512 14.57 -18.29 -39.01
CA PRO A 512 13.77 -19.38 -39.57
C PRO A 512 14.37 -19.98 -40.84
N VAL A 513 14.40 -21.32 -40.91
CA VAL A 513 14.63 -22.02 -42.18
C VAL A 513 13.40 -21.86 -43.10
N SER A 514 13.64 -21.76 -44.41
CA SER A 514 12.60 -21.48 -45.43
C SER A 514 11.72 -22.70 -45.74
N ALA A 515 11.03 -23.23 -44.73
CA ALA A 515 10.22 -24.45 -44.81
C ALA A 515 8.70 -24.20 -44.83
N ASN A 516 8.22 -23.04 -44.36
CA ASN A 516 6.79 -22.72 -44.34
C ASN A 516 6.33 -22.15 -45.69
N THR A 517 5.27 -22.73 -46.26
CA THR A 517 4.60 -22.22 -47.47
C THR A 517 3.22 -21.64 -47.12
N PRO A 518 2.80 -20.51 -47.73
CA PRO A 518 3.53 -19.71 -48.72
C PRO A 518 4.50 -18.72 -48.06
N LEU A 519 5.74 -18.66 -48.56
CA LEU A 519 6.64 -17.55 -48.29
C LEU A 519 6.18 -16.29 -49.06
N PRO A 520 6.45 -15.07 -48.55
CA PRO A 520 6.31 -13.85 -49.34
C PRO A 520 7.11 -13.95 -50.64
N THR A 521 6.61 -13.35 -51.72
CA THR A 521 7.17 -13.42 -53.08
C THR A 521 8.58 -12.82 -53.25
N ASN A 522 9.19 -12.30 -52.18
CA ASN A 522 10.55 -11.76 -52.15
C ASN A 522 11.46 -12.78 -51.44
N ALA A 523 12.10 -13.65 -52.23
CA ALA A 523 12.79 -14.85 -51.76
C ALA A 523 14.15 -14.58 -51.07
N THR A 524 14.14 -13.99 -49.88
CA THR A 524 15.28 -14.00 -48.96
C THR A 524 14.83 -14.43 -47.57
N GLY A 525 15.50 -15.43 -46.99
CA GLY A 525 15.32 -15.79 -45.58
C GLY A 525 15.66 -14.63 -44.64
N ALA A 526 15.34 -14.77 -43.35
CA ALA A 526 15.54 -13.69 -42.39
C ALA A 526 17.00 -13.24 -42.34
N LYS A 527 17.21 -11.93 -42.31
CA LYS A 527 18.51 -11.25 -42.36
C LYS A 527 18.76 -10.51 -41.06
N LEU A 528 20.01 -10.39 -40.63
CA LEU A 528 20.39 -9.34 -39.68
C LEU A 528 20.49 -8.02 -40.45
N VAL A 529 19.44 -7.21 -40.36
CA VAL A 529 19.35 -5.91 -41.03
C VAL A 529 19.84 -4.81 -40.10
N TRP A 530 20.86 -4.07 -40.53
CA TRP A 530 21.24 -2.83 -39.84
C TRP A 530 20.38 -1.69 -40.35
N ALA A 531 20.04 -0.74 -39.47
CA ALA A 531 19.18 0.38 -39.83
C ALA A 531 19.69 1.10 -41.11
N PRO A 532 18.80 1.55 -42.00
CA PRO A 532 19.22 2.23 -43.22
C PRO A 532 19.98 3.51 -42.86
N SER A 533 21.26 3.53 -43.21
CA SER A 533 21.99 4.79 -43.34
C SER A 533 21.33 5.61 -44.43
N LEU A 534 21.27 6.93 -44.26
CA LEU A 534 20.59 7.87 -45.17
C LEU A 534 21.21 7.91 -46.59
N ASP A 535 22.36 7.26 -46.79
CA ASP A 535 23.05 7.07 -48.06
C ASP A 535 22.69 5.77 -48.80
N GLY A 536 21.86 4.90 -48.21
CA GLY A 536 21.43 3.63 -48.80
C GLY A 536 22.45 2.48 -48.71
N ASN A 537 23.47 2.60 -47.86
CA ASN A 537 24.68 1.77 -47.94
C ASN A 537 24.90 0.80 -46.74
N SER A 538 23.82 0.32 -46.09
CA SER A 538 23.89 -0.53 -44.90
C SER A 538 24.29 -1.99 -45.21
N THR A 539 25.47 -2.42 -44.75
CA THR A 539 25.98 -3.80 -44.89
C THR A 539 25.23 -4.81 -43.99
N ASN A 540 24.16 -5.42 -44.48
CA ASN A 540 23.44 -6.50 -43.79
C ASN A 540 24.21 -7.82 -43.85
N LEU A 541 24.13 -8.63 -42.78
CA LEU A 541 24.78 -9.95 -42.70
C LEU A 541 23.71 -11.05 -42.71
N TYR A 542 23.80 -11.98 -43.66
CA TYR A 542 22.81 -13.05 -43.80
C TYR A 542 23.40 -14.33 -44.41
N ARG A 543 22.68 -15.45 -44.26
CA ARG A 543 23.00 -16.69 -44.98
C ARG A 543 22.32 -16.66 -46.35
N SER A 544 23.09 -16.91 -47.40
CA SER A 544 22.56 -17.10 -48.76
C SER A 544 21.75 -18.40 -48.85
N ALA A 545 20.98 -18.55 -49.92
CA ALA A 545 20.26 -19.80 -50.22
C ALA A 545 21.18 -21.03 -50.37
N THR A 546 22.48 -20.84 -50.63
CA THR A 546 23.51 -21.89 -50.68
C THR A 546 24.17 -22.15 -49.32
N GLY A 547 23.70 -21.53 -48.25
CA GLY A 547 24.21 -21.69 -46.89
C GLY A 547 25.46 -20.86 -46.56
N THR A 548 26.03 -20.15 -47.54
CA THR A 548 27.21 -19.27 -47.41
C THR A 548 26.86 -18.01 -46.61
N LEU A 549 27.71 -17.61 -45.67
CA LEU A 549 27.57 -16.31 -45.00
C LEU A 549 27.94 -15.19 -45.98
N THR A 550 27.07 -14.21 -46.17
CA THR A 550 27.21 -13.16 -47.19
C THR A 550 26.77 -11.80 -46.66
N THR A 551 27.22 -10.74 -47.32
CA THR A 551 26.84 -9.36 -47.09
C THR A 551 26.45 -8.68 -48.39
N ASP A 552 25.61 -7.65 -48.32
CA ASP A 552 25.22 -6.81 -49.48
C ASP A 552 26.20 -5.64 -49.74
N ALA A 553 27.09 -5.33 -48.79
CA ALA A 553 28.18 -4.36 -48.94
C ALA A 553 29.44 -4.79 -48.14
N ASN A 554 30.37 -3.87 -47.88
CA ASN A 554 31.69 -4.15 -47.27
C ASN A 554 31.59 -4.69 -45.83
N PHE A 555 32.18 -5.86 -45.57
CA PHE A 555 32.31 -6.43 -44.23
C PHE A 555 33.54 -5.87 -43.50
N THR A 556 33.34 -5.06 -42.46
CA THR A 556 34.41 -4.46 -41.65
C THR A 556 34.40 -5.06 -40.25
N VAL A 557 35.55 -5.52 -39.76
CA VAL A 557 35.71 -6.05 -38.39
C VAL A 557 36.46 -5.04 -37.51
N GLY A 558 35.93 -4.79 -36.31
CA GLY A 558 36.50 -3.83 -35.35
C GLY A 558 37.73 -4.33 -34.56
N GLY A 559 38.26 -5.51 -34.91
CA GLY A 559 39.40 -6.15 -34.25
C GLY A 559 40.18 -7.04 -35.23
N THR A 560 41.15 -7.80 -34.73
CA THR A 560 42.01 -8.65 -35.56
C THR A 560 41.20 -9.75 -36.26
N LEU A 561 41.21 -9.75 -37.60
CA LEU A 561 40.73 -10.89 -38.39
C LEU A 561 41.76 -12.02 -38.35
N THR A 562 41.51 -13.04 -37.52
CA THR A 562 42.32 -14.26 -37.50
C THR A 562 41.93 -15.15 -38.67
N VAL A 563 42.83 -15.29 -39.66
CA VAL A 563 42.72 -16.28 -40.73
C VAL A 563 43.61 -17.50 -40.43
N PRO A 564 43.25 -18.72 -40.89
CA PRO A 564 44.11 -19.89 -40.75
C PRO A 564 45.50 -19.67 -41.39
N ASP A 565 46.52 -20.29 -40.81
CA ASP A 565 47.85 -20.29 -41.40
C ASP A 565 47.88 -21.15 -42.68
N SER A 566 48.75 -20.80 -43.62
CA SER A 566 48.87 -21.54 -44.86
C SER A 566 50.21 -21.33 -45.54
N ALA A 567 50.65 -22.38 -46.24
CA ALA A 567 51.95 -22.42 -46.89
C ALA A 567 52.16 -21.30 -47.93
N ALA A 568 53.42 -21.04 -48.26
CA ALA A 568 53.76 -20.19 -49.38
C ALA A 568 53.12 -20.72 -50.68
N GLY A 569 52.39 -19.87 -51.40
CA GLY A 569 51.64 -20.23 -52.60
C GLY A 569 50.17 -20.60 -52.40
N THR A 570 49.71 -20.90 -51.18
CA THR A 570 48.30 -21.23 -50.89
C THR A 570 47.62 -20.15 -50.04
N PRO A 571 47.08 -19.06 -50.65
CA PRO A 571 46.40 -18.01 -49.88
C PRO A 571 45.17 -18.52 -49.12
N THR A 572 44.92 -17.95 -47.94
CA THR A 572 43.69 -18.09 -47.14
C THR A 572 42.80 -16.85 -47.21
N ILE A 573 43.35 -15.73 -47.69
CA ILE A 573 42.60 -14.56 -48.17
C ILE A 573 42.76 -14.51 -49.69
N ASN A 574 41.76 -14.99 -50.42
CA ASN A 574 41.73 -14.98 -51.88
C ASN A 574 40.94 -13.79 -52.42
N PHE A 575 41.31 -13.32 -53.61
CA PHE A 575 40.42 -12.50 -54.43
C PHE A 575 39.41 -13.41 -55.15
N ASP A 576 38.15 -12.97 -55.23
CA ASP A 576 37.08 -13.76 -55.83
C ASP A 576 37.40 -14.12 -57.31
N GLY A 577 36.99 -15.31 -57.71
CA GLY A 577 37.31 -15.89 -59.02
C GLY A 577 38.78 -16.24 -59.27
N MET A 578 39.72 -15.98 -58.34
CA MET A 578 41.15 -16.23 -58.55
C MET A 578 41.70 -17.38 -57.69
N THR A 579 42.23 -18.42 -58.34
CA THR A 579 42.94 -19.51 -57.67
C THR A 579 44.41 -19.13 -57.41
N GLY A 580 44.87 -19.30 -56.17
CA GLY A 580 46.29 -19.08 -55.80
C GLY A 580 46.77 -17.63 -55.81
N THR A 581 45.88 -16.63 -55.85
CA THR A 581 46.23 -15.21 -55.79
C THR A 581 45.60 -14.57 -54.56
N GLY A 582 46.42 -13.95 -53.71
CA GLY A 582 46.00 -13.47 -52.40
C GLY A 582 47.12 -13.50 -51.35
N PHE A 583 46.73 -13.46 -50.08
CA PHE A 583 47.66 -13.44 -48.94
C PHE A 583 47.72 -14.80 -48.23
N SER A 584 48.93 -15.24 -47.87
CA SER A 584 49.14 -16.34 -46.91
C SER A 584 50.12 -15.93 -45.82
N ALA A 585 50.05 -16.61 -44.68
CA ALA A 585 51.01 -16.47 -43.60
C ALA A 585 51.30 -17.83 -42.97
N GLN A 586 52.58 -18.15 -42.76
CA GLN A 586 53.03 -19.35 -42.06
C GLN A 586 54.33 -19.04 -41.31
N SER A 587 54.49 -19.60 -40.11
CA SER A 587 55.69 -19.42 -39.26
C SER A 587 56.11 -17.94 -39.13
N ASN A 588 55.13 -17.05 -38.87
CA ASN A 588 55.29 -15.59 -38.77
C ASN A 588 55.89 -14.90 -40.03
N THR A 589 55.82 -15.55 -41.19
CA THR A 589 56.19 -14.97 -42.49
C THR A 589 54.93 -14.60 -43.28
N LEU A 590 54.71 -13.31 -43.54
CA LEU A 590 53.61 -12.82 -44.38
C LEU A 590 54.00 -12.88 -45.86
N SER A 591 53.11 -13.37 -46.73
CA SER A 591 53.39 -13.64 -48.14
C SER A 591 52.36 -13.02 -49.09
N LEU A 592 52.86 -12.38 -50.15
CA LEU A 592 52.06 -12.00 -51.33
C LEU A 592 52.14 -13.11 -52.37
N ASN A 593 51.00 -13.73 -52.70
CA ASN A 593 50.92 -14.84 -53.65
C ASN A 593 50.18 -14.41 -54.93
N THR A 594 50.68 -14.86 -56.08
CA THR A 594 50.01 -14.73 -57.38
C THR A 594 50.13 -16.04 -58.14
N ALA A 595 49.03 -16.56 -58.68
CA ALA A 595 49.01 -17.81 -59.47
C ALA A 595 49.74 -18.99 -58.78
N GLY A 596 49.59 -19.12 -57.46
CA GLY A 596 50.18 -20.20 -56.67
C GLY A 596 51.64 -20.00 -56.24
N ALA A 597 52.26 -18.85 -56.53
CA ALA A 597 53.66 -18.57 -56.21
C ALA A 597 53.84 -17.35 -55.31
N GLN A 598 54.69 -17.46 -54.29
CA GLN A 598 55.13 -16.35 -53.42
C GLN A 598 56.02 -15.37 -54.21
N ARG A 599 55.61 -14.10 -54.29
CA ARG A 599 56.34 -13.04 -55.01
C ARG A 599 57.20 -12.18 -54.09
N MET A 600 56.68 -11.89 -52.91
CA MET A 600 57.31 -11.10 -51.88
C MET A 600 56.88 -11.65 -50.53
N SER A 601 57.79 -11.61 -49.56
CA SER A 601 57.52 -12.02 -48.18
C SER A 601 58.19 -11.10 -47.18
N ILE A 602 57.62 -11.05 -45.97
CA ILE A 602 58.22 -10.38 -44.80
C ILE A 602 58.37 -11.44 -43.73
N ASN A 603 59.61 -11.74 -43.35
CA ASN A 603 59.92 -12.79 -42.38
C ASN A 603 59.77 -12.30 -40.92
N PRO A 604 59.93 -13.17 -39.91
CA PRO A 604 59.76 -12.80 -38.50
C PRO A 604 60.83 -11.83 -37.98
N THR A 605 61.93 -11.63 -38.70
CA THR A 605 62.98 -10.65 -38.36
C THR A 605 62.76 -9.30 -39.06
N GLY A 606 61.61 -9.08 -39.70
CA GLY A 606 61.29 -7.87 -40.45
C GLY A 606 62.04 -7.72 -41.78
N ALA A 607 62.76 -8.75 -42.22
CA ALA A 607 63.44 -8.73 -43.52
C ALA A 607 62.40 -8.91 -44.64
N VAL A 608 62.34 -7.91 -45.53
CA VAL A 608 61.52 -7.96 -46.73
C VAL A 608 62.30 -8.66 -47.85
N PHE A 609 61.82 -9.82 -48.26
CA PHE A 609 62.33 -10.52 -49.42
C PHE A 609 61.44 -10.23 -50.62
N VAL A 610 62.02 -9.64 -51.66
CA VAL A 610 61.46 -9.71 -53.02
C VAL A 610 62.06 -10.97 -53.64
N ASN A 611 61.29 -12.06 -53.66
CA ASN A 611 61.78 -13.40 -54.00
C ASN A 611 62.22 -13.53 -55.48
N SER A 612 62.06 -12.49 -56.31
CA SER A 612 62.59 -12.41 -57.68
C SER A 612 62.75 -10.96 -58.17
N PHE A 613 63.95 -10.39 -58.07
CA PHE A 613 64.36 -9.27 -58.94
C PHE A 613 64.88 -9.84 -60.26
N SER A 614 64.48 -9.26 -61.40
CA SER A 614 64.72 -9.85 -62.74
C SER A 614 66.18 -9.75 -63.26
N GLY A 615 67.12 -9.25 -62.46
CA GLY A 615 68.55 -9.11 -62.81
C GLY A 615 69.52 -10.04 -62.08
N GLY A 616 69.14 -10.63 -60.94
CA GLY A 616 69.93 -11.65 -60.22
C GLY A 616 71.28 -11.22 -59.61
N ALA A 617 71.69 -9.95 -59.69
CA ALA A 617 73.03 -9.48 -59.29
C ALA A 617 72.99 -8.54 -58.07
N SER A 618 74.01 -8.62 -57.19
CA SER A 618 74.17 -7.66 -56.09
C SER A 618 74.49 -6.26 -56.60
N GLY A 619 73.67 -5.28 -56.24
CA GLY A 619 73.78 -3.90 -56.73
C GLY A 619 72.72 -2.96 -56.16
N VAL A 620 72.68 -1.74 -56.68
CA VAL A 620 71.63 -0.75 -56.42
C VAL A 620 70.38 -1.10 -57.23
N VAL A 621 69.21 -0.81 -56.68
CA VAL A 621 67.92 -1.08 -57.33
C VAL A 621 67.59 0.05 -58.30
N HIS A 622 67.33 -0.30 -59.56
CA HIS A 622 66.94 0.61 -60.63
C HIS A 622 65.61 0.18 -61.24
N ALA A 623 64.79 1.13 -61.69
CA ALA A 623 63.59 0.82 -62.47
C ALA A 623 63.94 0.67 -63.96
N SER A 624 63.43 -0.36 -64.61
CA SER A 624 63.46 -0.47 -66.07
C SER A 624 62.63 0.64 -66.72
N THR A 625 62.78 0.83 -68.04
CA THR A 625 61.90 1.72 -68.84
C THR A 625 60.43 1.29 -68.84
N THR A 626 60.12 0.08 -68.35
CA THR A 626 58.76 -0.44 -68.15
C THR A 626 58.31 -0.40 -66.67
N GLY A 627 59.09 0.20 -65.78
CA GLY A 627 58.77 0.35 -64.35
C GLY A 627 59.03 -0.87 -63.47
N GLN A 628 59.67 -1.92 -64.00
CA GLN A 628 60.04 -3.10 -63.21
C GLN A 628 61.31 -2.82 -62.40
N LEU A 629 61.30 -3.13 -61.10
CA LEU A 629 62.50 -3.04 -60.26
C LEU A 629 63.49 -4.15 -60.60
N THR A 630 64.70 -3.75 -60.97
CA THR A 630 65.86 -4.59 -61.26
C THR A 630 67.04 -4.15 -60.38
N ASN A 631 68.15 -4.90 -60.38
CA ASN A 631 69.34 -4.56 -59.62
C ASN A 631 70.61 -4.58 -60.50
N SER A 632 71.46 -3.55 -60.38
CA SER A 632 72.74 -3.43 -61.09
C SER A 632 73.76 -2.60 -60.29
N LEU A 633 75.03 -2.60 -60.71
CA LEU A 633 76.05 -1.71 -60.11
C LEU A 633 75.76 -0.23 -60.43
N ILE A 634 76.31 0.69 -59.62
CA ILE A 634 76.28 2.13 -59.90
C ILE A 634 77.12 2.43 -61.15
N ILE A 635 76.53 3.16 -62.08
CA ILE A 635 77.17 3.69 -63.30
C ILE A 635 77.15 5.23 -63.29
N GLY A 636 77.95 5.86 -64.16
CA GLY A 636 78.18 7.30 -64.14
C GLY A 636 76.95 8.19 -64.39
N SER A 637 75.83 7.63 -64.85
CA SER A 637 74.55 8.32 -65.01
C SER A 637 73.73 8.45 -63.73
N ASP A 638 74.07 7.68 -62.68
CA ASP A 638 73.23 7.53 -61.50
C ASP A 638 73.45 8.66 -60.47
N ILE A 639 74.46 9.49 -60.69
CA ILE A 639 74.75 10.71 -59.91
C ILE A 639 74.59 11.92 -60.83
N ALA A 640 73.51 12.67 -60.66
CA ALA A 640 73.31 13.92 -61.39
C ALA A 640 74.27 15.02 -60.92
N THR A 641 74.56 15.99 -61.79
CA THR A 641 75.35 17.16 -61.43
C THR A 641 74.63 18.01 -60.38
N ASN A 642 75.35 18.39 -59.32
CA ASN A 642 74.90 19.22 -58.19
C ASN A 642 73.85 18.60 -57.22
N THR A 643 73.63 17.28 -57.19
CA THR A 643 72.58 16.67 -56.33
C THR A 643 73.06 16.11 -54.97
N ILE A 644 74.31 16.31 -54.56
CA ILE A 644 74.80 15.92 -53.23
C ILE A 644 74.95 17.15 -52.32
N PRO A 645 74.14 17.31 -51.25
CA PRO A 645 74.23 18.45 -50.34
C PRO A 645 75.49 18.41 -49.46
N ASP A 646 75.98 19.59 -49.07
CA ASP A 646 77.26 19.78 -48.37
C ASP A 646 77.39 18.98 -47.05
N SER A 647 76.29 18.67 -46.37
CA SER A 647 76.27 17.84 -45.16
C SER A 647 76.57 16.35 -45.39
N LYS A 648 76.61 15.90 -46.65
CA LYS A 648 77.13 14.59 -47.07
C LYS A 648 78.62 14.63 -47.41
N LEU A 649 79.25 15.81 -47.45
CA LEU A 649 80.69 15.96 -47.65
C LEU A 649 81.43 15.85 -46.31
N GLN A 650 82.49 15.04 -46.29
CA GLN A 650 83.36 14.89 -45.12
C GLN A 650 84.36 16.06 -45.02
N THR A 651 84.80 16.40 -43.81
CA THR A 651 85.59 17.61 -43.48
C THR A 651 86.77 17.87 -44.42
N ILE A 652 86.77 19.04 -45.07
CA ILE A 652 87.82 19.48 -46.00
C ILE A 652 88.89 20.27 -45.23
N SER A 653 90.12 19.76 -45.19
CA SER A 653 91.20 20.21 -44.29
C SER A 653 92.30 21.07 -44.94
N THR A 654 92.03 21.72 -46.07
CA THR A 654 93.01 22.56 -46.80
C THR A 654 92.51 23.99 -47.06
N SER A 655 93.43 24.97 -46.95
CA SER A 655 93.11 26.40 -46.97
C SER A 655 92.67 26.91 -48.35
N GLY A 656 91.83 27.94 -48.36
CA GLY A 656 91.39 28.66 -49.57
C GLY A 656 90.08 28.21 -50.21
N LYS A 657 89.32 27.28 -49.60
CA LYS A 657 88.08 26.73 -50.19
C LYS A 657 86.75 27.16 -49.54
N VAL A 658 86.75 28.01 -48.51
CA VAL A 658 85.52 28.57 -47.88
C VAL A 658 85.77 30.02 -47.43
N ALA A 659 84.77 30.91 -47.57
CA ALA A 659 84.81 32.34 -47.18
C ALA A 659 83.61 32.73 -46.26
N ASN A 660 83.76 33.76 -45.43
CA ASN A 660 83.03 33.97 -44.15
C ASN A 660 82.66 35.46 -43.88
N SER A 661 81.78 35.77 -42.90
CA SER A 661 81.84 37.02 -42.10
C SER A 661 81.03 37.10 -40.76
N ALA A 662 81.57 36.71 -39.58
CA ALA A 662 81.32 37.35 -38.24
C ALA A 662 82.03 36.68 -37.02
N THR A 663 82.47 37.45 -36.00
CA THR A 663 83.20 36.88 -34.82
C THR A 663 83.16 37.59 -33.43
N THR A 664 83.15 38.93 -33.27
CA THR A 664 83.78 39.58 -32.08
C THR A 664 82.88 40.48 -31.17
N ALA A 665 83.36 40.86 -29.98
CA ALA A 665 82.69 41.66 -28.93
C ALA A 665 83.58 42.81 -28.36
N THR A 666 83.00 43.89 -27.80
CA THR A 666 83.76 45.04 -27.21
C THR A 666 83.10 45.67 -25.96
N ASN A 667 83.76 46.63 -25.30
CA ASN A 667 83.39 47.19 -23.98
C ASN A 667 83.38 48.73 -23.87
N SER A 668 83.34 49.50 -24.97
CA SER A 668 83.32 50.98 -24.94
C SER A 668 81.93 51.55 -25.21
N GLY A 669 81.35 52.25 -24.24
CA GLY A 669 79.98 52.76 -24.30
C GLY A 669 79.82 54.02 -25.15
N ALA A 670 79.40 53.86 -26.40
CA ALA A 670 78.91 54.94 -27.27
C ALA A 670 77.64 54.53 -28.02
N VAL A 671 76.80 55.53 -28.34
CA VAL A 671 75.42 55.37 -28.81
C VAL A 671 75.30 54.69 -30.19
N GLY A 672 74.38 53.73 -30.34
CA GLY A 672 73.69 53.47 -31.61
C GLY A 672 74.18 52.33 -32.52
N ALA A 673 75.11 51.48 -32.11
CA ALA A 673 75.60 50.38 -32.95
C ALA A 673 74.79 49.07 -32.78
N THR A 674 74.04 48.67 -33.80
CA THR A 674 73.36 47.35 -33.86
C THR A 674 74.28 46.26 -34.42
N GLY A 675 74.40 45.11 -33.74
CA GLY A 675 75.05 43.91 -34.27
C GLY A 675 76.25 43.35 -33.48
N THR A 676 76.56 43.89 -32.29
CA THR A 676 77.71 43.46 -31.47
C THR A 676 77.29 42.69 -30.21
N ILE A 677 78.13 41.75 -29.77
CA ILE A 677 78.01 41.08 -28.45
C ILE A 677 78.64 41.96 -27.36
N VAL A 678 78.05 41.98 -26.16
CA VAL A 678 78.48 42.78 -24.99
C VAL A 678 79.27 41.92 -24.00
N MET A 679 80.36 42.46 -23.42
CA MET A 679 81.16 41.80 -22.37
C MET A 679 80.71 42.18 -20.95
N ARG A 680 80.94 41.28 -19.97
CA ARG A 680 80.78 41.56 -18.52
C ARG A 680 81.97 42.37 -17.99
N GLU A 681 81.74 43.12 -16.93
CA GLU A 681 82.77 43.91 -16.24
C GLU A 681 83.80 42.97 -15.55
N ALA A 682 85.07 43.36 -15.55
CA ALA A 682 86.19 42.47 -15.24
C ALA A 682 86.49 42.32 -13.73
N VAL A 683 86.06 43.25 -12.88
CA VAL A 683 86.32 43.29 -11.44
C VAL A 683 85.22 42.58 -10.64
N THR A 684 83.95 42.73 -11.05
CA THR A 684 82.77 42.16 -10.40
C THR A 684 82.17 40.96 -11.13
N GLY A 685 82.54 40.76 -12.40
CA GLY A 685 81.91 39.76 -13.26
C GLY A 685 80.45 40.07 -13.62
N ASN A 686 79.94 41.25 -13.28
CA ASN A 686 78.54 41.66 -13.42
C ASN A 686 78.36 42.67 -14.57
N PHE A 687 77.11 43.04 -14.89
CA PHE A 687 76.78 44.03 -15.93
C PHE A 687 76.54 45.45 -15.35
N ASP A 688 77.09 45.73 -14.16
CA ASP A 688 76.54 46.70 -13.20
C ASP A 688 76.79 48.19 -13.53
N THR A 689 77.65 48.50 -14.51
CA THR A 689 78.03 49.87 -14.88
C THR A 689 77.47 50.36 -16.22
N ILE A 690 76.54 49.60 -16.85
CA ILE A 690 75.84 50.03 -18.06
C ILE A 690 74.33 49.77 -17.90
N GLY A 691 73.58 50.82 -17.53
CA GLY A 691 72.14 50.73 -17.29
C GLY A 691 71.31 50.44 -18.55
N ILE A 692 70.33 49.53 -18.40
CA ILE A 692 69.34 49.07 -19.39
C ILE A 692 69.93 48.26 -20.57
N ILE A 693 69.76 46.94 -20.49
CA ILE A 693 69.81 46.02 -21.64
C ILE A 693 68.37 45.85 -22.17
N THR A 694 68.14 46.06 -23.46
CA THR A 694 66.82 45.84 -24.08
C THR A 694 66.88 44.75 -25.15
N ALA A 695 66.59 43.51 -24.73
CA ALA A 695 66.27 42.35 -25.58
C ALA A 695 65.74 41.21 -24.69
N ASN A 696 64.92 40.27 -25.15
CA ASN A 696 63.88 40.23 -26.19
C ASN A 696 63.02 38.98 -25.86
N THR A 697 61.84 38.82 -26.45
CA THR A 697 61.02 37.61 -26.27
C THR A 697 61.71 36.31 -26.72
N ALA A 698 61.27 35.20 -26.11
CA ALA A 698 61.45 33.80 -26.54
C ALA A 698 62.76 33.06 -26.17
N ALA A 699 62.86 32.61 -24.91
CA ALA A 699 62.90 31.17 -24.59
C ALA A 699 62.80 30.94 -23.07
N LYS A 700 61.95 29.99 -22.63
CA LYS A 700 61.76 29.56 -21.23
C LYS A 700 61.12 30.57 -20.24
N GLY A 701 60.20 31.40 -20.72
CA GLY A 701 59.15 32.02 -19.90
C GLY A 701 59.58 33.21 -19.02
N PHE A 702 58.59 34.03 -18.67
CA PHE A 702 58.71 35.08 -17.65
C PHE A 702 58.33 34.50 -16.28
N VAL A 703 59.17 34.70 -15.27
CA VAL A 703 58.99 34.10 -13.93
C VAL A 703 59.17 35.17 -12.84
N GLY A 704 58.17 36.06 -12.68
CA GLY A 704 58.07 36.99 -11.54
C GLY A 704 57.49 38.38 -11.86
N ASN A 705 56.26 38.64 -11.43
CA ASN A 705 55.50 39.91 -11.41
C ASN A 705 55.53 40.85 -12.63
N LEU A 706 54.37 40.98 -13.28
CA LEU A 706 54.02 41.93 -14.32
C LEU A 706 52.89 42.84 -13.82
N GLN A 707 52.97 44.16 -14.01
CA GLN A 707 51.84 45.08 -13.84
C GLN A 707 51.72 46.08 -15.01
N GLY A 708 50.91 45.70 -16.00
CA GLY A 708 50.06 46.62 -16.75
C GLY A 708 48.63 46.57 -16.18
N ASN A 709 47.61 46.89 -16.98
CA ASN A 709 46.19 46.73 -16.56
C ASN A 709 45.93 45.30 -16.01
N ALA A 710 45.27 45.24 -14.86
CA ALA A 710 45.00 44.03 -14.08
C ALA A 710 43.49 43.73 -13.91
N ASP A 711 42.62 44.22 -14.79
CA ASP A 711 41.17 43.92 -14.81
C ASP A 711 40.81 42.41 -14.83
N THR A 712 41.78 41.53 -15.10
CA THR A 712 41.59 40.07 -15.10
C THR A 712 42.57 39.30 -14.19
N ALA A 713 43.11 39.93 -13.14
CA ALA A 713 43.96 39.25 -12.15
C ALA A 713 43.11 38.71 -10.98
N THR A 714 43.00 37.40 -10.84
CA THR A 714 42.08 36.71 -9.90
C THR A 714 42.56 36.60 -8.44
N SER A 715 43.62 37.32 -8.03
CA SER A 715 43.91 37.62 -6.61
C SER A 715 44.93 38.76 -6.47
N ALA A 716 44.59 39.79 -5.69
CA ALA A 716 45.50 40.87 -5.27
C ALA A 716 45.05 41.42 -3.90
N THR A 717 45.97 41.50 -2.94
CA THR A 717 45.65 41.68 -1.51
C THR A 717 45.77 43.10 -0.95
N THR A 718 46.16 44.11 -1.75
CA THR A 718 46.10 45.53 -1.34
C THR A 718 45.85 46.46 -2.52
N ALA A 719 44.67 47.08 -2.58
CA ALA A 719 44.30 48.08 -3.58
C ALA A 719 43.29 49.12 -3.03
N GLY A 720 43.19 50.28 -3.68
CA GLY A 720 41.99 51.12 -3.67
C GLY A 720 41.77 52.11 -2.51
N SER A 721 42.47 52.00 -1.37
CA SER A 721 42.37 52.96 -0.26
C SER A 721 43.70 53.15 0.45
N ALA A 722 44.23 54.38 0.46
CA ALA A 722 45.41 54.77 1.22
C ALA A 722 44.98 55.59 2.44
N THR A 723 45.17 55.03 3.63
CA THR A 723 44.67 55.52 4.92
C THR A 723 45.44 56.71 5.53
N ASN A 724 46.20 57.47 4.73
CA ASN A 724 47.06 58.56 5.21
C ASN A 724 46.99 59.81 4.30
N PHE A 725 46.47 60.92 4.82
CA PHE A 725 46.66 62.24 4.22
C PHE A 725 47.95 62.87 4.72
N THR A 726 48.94 63.05 3.85
CA THR A 726 50.18 63.81 4.12
C THR A 726 50.22 65.17 3.40
N GLY A 727 49.08 65.59 2.83
CA GLY A 727 48.89 66.90 2.19
C GLY A 727 47.63 67.61 2.71
N THR A 728 47.62 68.94 2.62
CA THR A 728 46.57 69.81 3.17
C THR A 728 45.26 69.77 2.36
N LEU A 729 44.13 69.83 3.07
CA LEU A 729 42.80 69.95 2.51
C LEU A 729 42.38 71.43 2.44
N GLY A 730 41.75 71.86 1.35
CA GLY A 730 41.27 73.24 1.17
C GLY A 730 39.78 73.39 1.51
N GLY A 731 39.44 74.41 2.30
CA GLY A 731 38.07 74.73 2.71
C GLY A 731 37.99 75.17 4.18
N ASP A 732 36.78 75.49 4.66
CA ASP A 732 36.54 76.02 6.03
C ASP A 732 36.56 74.92 7.13
N VAL A 733 37.25 73.82 6.85
CA VAL A 733 37.41 72.63 7.70
C VAL A 733 38.89 72.46 7.99
N ILE A 734 39.30 72.65 9.25
CA ILE A 734 40.70 72.61 9.68
C ILE A 734 40.91 71.64 10.85
N GLY A 735 42.07 70.97 10.86
CA GLY A 735 42.45 69.96 11.85
C GLY A 735 42.60 68.55 11.27
N THR A 736 43.60 67.81 11.75
CA THR A 736 43.84 66.40 11.36
C THR A 736 42.82 65.46 12.00
N GLN A 737 42.87 64.16 11.65
CA GLN A 737 41.82 63.14 11.79
C GLN A 737 41.22 62.89 13.19
N SER A 738 41.66 63.61 14.23
CA SER A 738 41.13 63.53 15.61
C SER A 738 40.74 64.89 16.22
N THR A 739 40.80 66.01 15.48
CA THR A 739 40.46 67.37 15.97
C THR A 739 39.74 68.26 14.94
N THR A 740 39.19 67.67 13.88
CA THR A 740 38.53 68.38 12.78
C THR A 740 37.29 69.17 13.25
N HIS A 741 37.28 70.49 13.02
CA HIS A 741 36.12 71.35 13.27
C HIS A 741 35.99 72.47 12.22
N VAL A 742 34.83 73.13 12.22
CA VAL A 742 34.45 74.18 11.25
C VAL A 742 34.53 75.55 11.93
N ASN A 743 35.20 76.51 11.30
CA ASN A 743 35.54 77.79 11.93
C ASN A 743 34.44 78.87 11.80
N THR A 744 33.58 78.81 10.78
CA THR A 744 32.49 79.79 10.62
C THR A 744 31.16 79.16 10.16
N VAL A 745 30.04 79.84 10.46
CA VAL A 745 28.74 79.57 9.83
C VAL A 745 28.12 80.90 9.41
N ALA A 746 28.07 81.13 8.09
CA ALA A 746 27.23 82.14 7.43
C ALA A 746 27.21 83.57 8.07
N THR A 747 28.40 84.17 8.22
CA THR A 747 28.61 85.63 8.24
C THR A 747 28.02 86.47 9.40
N LEU A 748 27.78 85.93 10.60
CA LEU A 748 27.61 86.77 11.81
C LEU A 748 28.66 86.47 12.88
N ASN A 749 29.26 87.54 13.40
CA ASN A 749 30.23 87.54 14.49
C ASN A 749 29.51 87.73 15.84
N ALA A 750 30.01 87.12 16.92
CA ALA A 750 29.24 86.92 18.16
C ALA A 750 29.22 88.16 19.10
N SER A 751 28.57 89.26 18.71
CA SER A 751 28.29 90.40 19.63
C SER A 751 27.15 91.34 19.16
N GLY A 752 26.17 91.65 20.03
CA GLY A 752 25.38 92.91 19.94
C GLY A 752 23.85 92.89 19.74
N ALA A 753 23.10 92.77 20.83
CA ALA A 753 21.89 93.54 21.22
C ALA A 753 20.63 93.77 20.34
N SER A 754 20.60 93.64 19.00
CA SER A 754 19.45 94.10 18.18
C SER A 754 18.84 93.08 17.20
N SER A 755 19.29 91.83 17.24
CA SER A 755 18.72 90.74 16.42
C SER A 755 17.48 90.12 17.08
N PRO A 756 16.52 89.54 16.33
CA PRO A 756 15.49 88.66 16.88
C PRO A 756 16.07 87.53 17.76
N VAL A 757 17.30 87.09 17.44
CA VAL A 757 18.10 86.14 18.24
C VAL A 757 18.41 86.72 19.62
N TYR A 758 18.73 88.01 19.73
CA TYR A 758 19.04 88.65 21.01
C TYR A 758 17.78 88.88 21.87
N THR A 759 16.68 89.33 21.27
CA THR A 759 15.40 89.45 22.01
C THR A 759 14.89 88.08 22.46
N GLY A 760 15.08 87.04 21.65
CA GLY A 760 14.82 85.64 22.01
C GLY A 760 15.66 85.16 23.19
N ILE A 761 16.98 85.39 23.16
CA ILE A 761 17.89 85.08 24.28
C ILE A 761 17.44 85.81 25.56
N THR A 762 17.05 87.09 25.45
CA THR A 762 16.66 87.89 26.62
C THR A 762 15.34 87.42 27.24
N ALA A 763 14.33 87.11 26.43
CA ALA A 763 13.06 86.55 26.91
C ALA A 763 13.23 85.13 27.50
N ALA A 764 14.11 84.30 26.91
CA ALA A 764 14.45 82.98 27.46
C ALA A 764 15.19 83.06 28.80
N ASN A 765 16.11 84.03 28.96
CA ASN A 765 16.83 84.27 30.21
C ASN A 765 15.92 84.78 31.34
N ALA A 766 14.83 85.48 31.00
CA ALA A 766 13.87 86.04 31.96
C ALA A 766 12.70 85.10 32.35
N ALA A 767 12.66 83.88 31.82
CA ALA A 767 11.60 82.93 32.13
C ALA A 767 11.60 82.50 33.62
N THR A 768 10.42 82.31 34.22
CA THR A 768 10.25 81.93 35.65
C THR A 768 9.38 80.67 35.84
N PRO A 769 9.72 79.73 36.74
CA PRO A 769 8.91 78.53 36.99
C PRO A 769 7.51 78.83 37.56
N ASN A 770 7.27 80.04 38.09
CA ASN A 770 6.00 80.43 38.70
C ASN A 770 5.02 80.99 37.66
N ASN A 771 3.71 80.74 37.82
CA ASN A 771 2.65 81.33 36.98
C ASN A 771 2.56 82.85 37.18
N THR A 772 3.39 83.62 36.46
CA THR A 772 3.51 85.07 36.60
C THR A 772 3.06 85.75 35.30
N PRO A 773 2.06 86.65 35.33
CA PRO A 773 1.56 87.31 34.12
C PRO A 773 2.66 88.00 33.32
N ASN A 774 2.54 87.99 31.99
CA ASN A 774 3.48 88.56 31.02
C ASN A 774 4.92 88.01 31.06
N THR A 775 5.15 86.86 31.70
CA THR A 775 6.44 86.14 31.68
C THR A 775 6.31 84.81 30.95
N ILE A 776 7.41 84.33 30.36
CA ILE A 776 7.48 82.94 29.88
C ILE A 776 7.61 82.03 31.10
N VAL A 777 6.76 81.01 31.21
CA VAL A 777 6.92 79.99 32.24
C VAL A 777 8.20 79.20 31.92
N LYS A 778 9.17 79.25 32.82
CA LYS A 778 10.40 78.46 32.71
C LYS A 778 10.05 77.00 32.89
N ARG A 779 10.59 76.16 32.01
CA ARG A 779 10.70 74.74 32.31
C ARG A 779 11.72 74.54 33.44
N ASP A 780 11.48 73.56 34.30
CA ASP A 780 12.45 73.11 35.28
C ASP A 780 13.66 72.44 34.59
N ALA A 781 14.62 71.97 35.38
CA ALA A 781 15.81 71.28 34.89
C ALA A 781 15.50 69.99 34.09
N ASN A 782 14.26 69.47 34.20
CA ASN A 782 13.79 68.25 33.53
C ASN A 782 12.92 68.55 32.30
N GLY A 783 12.67 69.83 31.99
CA GLY A 783 11.89 70.24 30.82
C GLY A 783 10.38 70.38 31.05
N TYR A 784 9.89 70.28 32.29
CA TYR A 784 8.46 70.39 32.64
C TYR A 784 8.12 71.77 33.21
N PHE A 785 6.87 72.21 33.14
CA PHE A 785 6.43 73.43 33.81
C PHE A 785 5.96 73.10 35.24
N SER A 786 6.54 73.77 36.25
CA SER A 786 6.17 73.61 37.67
C SER A 786 5.14 74.64 38.17
N ALA A 787 4.64 75.49 37.27
CA ALA A 787 3.57 76.44 37.53
C ALA A 787 2.28 75.71 37.96
N THR A 788 1.71 76.10 39.11
CA THR A 788 0.52 75.46 39.70
C THR A 788 -0.78 75.63 38.92
N GLY A 789 -0.77 76.40 37.84
CA GLY A 789 -1.85 76.49 36.87
C GLY A 789 -1.35 77.11 35.57
N ILE A 790 -1.69 76.49 34.44
CA ILE A 790 -1.52 77.06 33.10
C ILE A 790 -2.88 76.98 32.42
N THR A 791 -3.56 78.11 32.31
CA THR A 791 -4.88 78.17 31.65
C THR A 791 -4.69 78.21 30.14
N ALA A 792 -4.71 77.03 29.51
CA ALA A 792 -4.66 76.87 28.06
C ALA A 792 -5.90 76.11 27.58
N SER A 793 -6.45 76.51 26.43
CA SER A 793 -7.50 75.75 25.72
C SER A 793 -6.89 74.51 25.07
N LEU A 794 -6.63 73.49 25.88
CA LEU A 794 -6.07 72.21 25.46
C LEU A 794 -7.15 71.35 24.80
N THR A 795 -6.99 71.09 23.49
CA THR A 795 -7.81 70.12 22.75
C THR A 795 -7.21 68.73 22.91
N GLY A 796 -7.39 68.11 24.08
CA GLY A 796 -6.85 66.79 24.41
C GLY A 796 -6.62 66.60 25.92
N ALA A 797 -6.31 65.38 26.35
CA ALA A 797 -6.04 65.07 27.76
C ALA A 797 -4.72 65.69 28.23
N ALA A 798 -4.72 66.30 29.43
CA ALA A 798 -3.53 66.94 30.03
C ALA A 798 -2.44 65.95 30.49
N SER A 799 -2.71 64.64 30.44
CA SER A 799 -1.74 63.56 30.63
C SER A 799 -2.12 62.36 29.76
N LEU A 800 -1.14 61.63 29.24
CA LEU A 800 -1.33 60.50 28.32
C LEU A 800 -1.83 59.19 28.97
N ASN A 801 -2.43 59.25 30.17
CA ASN A 801 -2.82 58.08 30.96
C ASN A 801 -4.31 58.12 31.35
N VAL A 802 -4.97 56.95 31.35
CA VAL A 802 -6.26 56.71 32.02
C VAL A 802 -6.00 56.65 33.53
N LEU A 803 -6.69 57.43 34.36
CA LEU A 803 -6.15 57.86 35.65
C LEU A 803 -6.81 57.18 36.88
N LYS A 804 -6.65 55.85 36.94
CA LYS A 804 -7.06 54.92 38.03
C LYS A 804 -8.54 54.49 37.98
N SER A 805 -8.87 53.56 38.87
CA SER A 805 -10.19 52.91 38.96
C SER A 805 -11.33 53.93 39.12
N GLY A 806 -12.31 53.89 38.23
CA GLY A 806 -13.48 54.78 38.22
C GLY A 806 -13.64 55.62 36.95
N ASP A 807 -12.55 55.87 36.21
CA ASP A 807 -12.61 56.59 34.94
C ASP A 807 -13.37 55.81 33.86
N THR A 808 -14.20 56.52 33.06
CA THR A 808 -14.91 55.95 31.91
C THR A 808 -14.43 56.62 30.63
N MET A 809 -13.88 55.86 29.68
CA MET A 809 -13.51 56.38 28.37
C MET A 809 -14.74 56.56 27.49
N SER A 810 -15.08 57.81 27.16
CA SER A 810 -16.11 58.13 26.16
C SER A 810 -15.50 58.12 24.74
N GLY A 811 -15.17 56.93 24.25
CA GLY A 811 -14.56 56.70 22.92
C GLY A 811 -13.74 55.41 22.87
N PRO A 812 -13.37 54.92 21.67
CA PRO A 812 -12.52 53.75 21.53
C PRO A 812 -11.09 54.02 22.01
N LEU A 813 -10.47 53.04 22.66
CA LEU A 813 -9.05 53.05 23.01
C LEU A 813 -8.23 52.66 21.77
N ASN A 814 -7.51 53.61 21.18
CA ASN A 814 -6.61 53.32 20.07
C ASN A 814 -5.28 52.73 20.58
N ILE A 815 -5.06 51.44 20.30
CA ILE A 815 -3.76 50.78 20.47
C ILE A 815 -2.97 50.95 19.17
N ASN A 816 -1.94 51.81 19.18
CA ASN A 816 -1.12 52.09 18.00
C ASN A 816 -0.16 50.93 17.71
N TYR A 817 -0.18 50.42 16.48
CA TYR A 817 0.70 49.34 16.05
C TYR A 817 2.13 49.84 15.80
N GLY A 818 3.12 48.99 16.06
CA GLY A 818 4.54 49.24 15.76
C GLY A 818 5.32 50.09 16.77
N SER A 819 4.67 50.68 17.79
CA SER A 819 5.36 51.42 18.88
C SER A 819 5.46 50.65 20.20
N SER A 820 5.04 49.39 20.22
CA SER A 820 5.03 48.53 21.41
C SER A 820 5.47 47.11 21.08
N SER A 821 5.99 46.40 22.08
CA SER A 821 6.58 45.05 21.94
C SER A 821 6.11 44.18 23.10
N ALA A 822 6.32 42.87 23.03
CA ALA A 822 5.97 41.96 24.11
C ALA A 822 6.65 42.26 25.46
N THR A 823 7.78 42.97 25.46
CA THR A 823 8.46 43.47 26.67
C THR A 823 7.91 44.80 27.19
N THR A 824 7.24 45.57 26.32
CA THR A 824 6.73 46.93 26.57
C THR A 824 5.38 47.11 25.86
N PRO A 825 4.30 46.46 26.37
CA PRO A 825 3.02 46.45 25.70
C PRO A 825 2.24 47.74 25.90
N SER A 826 1.45 48.11 24.88
CA SER A 826 0.63 49.32 24.88
C SER A 826 -0.39 49.37 26.02
N LEU A 827 -0.90 48.22 26.47
CA LEU A 827 -1.68 48.08 27.69
C LEU A 827 -0.99 47.07 28.61
N SER A 828 -0.25 47.56 29.61
CA SER A 828 0.39 46.71 30.62
C SER A 828 -0.58 46.32 31.74
N ILE A 829 -0.59 45.04 32.14
CA ILE A 829 -1.46 44.48 33.18
C ILE A 829 -0.60 43.94 34.33
N GLY A 830 -0.53 44.70 35.42
CA GLY A 830 0.10 44.28 36.69
C GLY A 830 1.64 44.33 36.73
N SER A 831 2.32 44.09 35.61
CA SER A 831 3.79 44.20 35.51
C SER A 831 4.26 44.54 34.08
N THR A 832 5.54 44.91 33.94
CA THR A 832 6.16 45.13 32.63
C THR A 832 6.29 43.79 31.88
N GLY A 833 5.76 43.72 30.66
CA GLY A 833 5.80 42.50 29.83
C GLY A 833 4.66 41.50 30.09
N VAL A 834 3.55 41.96 30.68
CA VAL A 834 2.26 41.26 30.73
C VAL A 834 1.19 42.25 30.27
N GLY A 835 0.28 41.87 29.38
CA GLY A 835 -0.65 42.86 28.80
C GLY A 835 -1.30 42.52 27.46
N ILE A 836 -1.54 43.57 26.67
CA ILE A 836 -2.06 43.56 25.30
C ILE A 836 -1.33 44.61 24.44
N TYR A 837 -0.99 44.26 23.19
CA TYR A 837 -0.47 45.21 22.19
C TYR A 837 -0.85 44.83 20.75
N SER A 838 -0.44 45.63 19.78
CA SER A 838 -0.48 45.29 18.34
C SER A 838 0.93 45.42 17.76
N ASP A 839 1.45 44.32 17.20
CA ASP A 839 2.75 44.30 16.52
C ASP A 839 2.67 44.95 15.13
N LEU A 840 1.57 44.67 14.42
CA LEU A 840 1.26 45.14 13.06
C LEU A 840 -0.18 45.67 12.98
N ALA A 841 -0.49 46.37 11.88
CA ALA A 841 -1.85 46.82 11.61
C ALA A 841 -2.84 45.64 11.55
N ASN A 842 -3.99 45.79 12.21
CA ASN A 842 -5.05 44.79 12.31
C ASN A 842 -4.66 43.48 13.05
N ASN A 843 -3.53 43.45 13.76
CA ASN A 843 -3.18 42.34 14.65
C ASN A 843 -3.52 42.68 16.12
N LEU A 844 -3.88 41.67 16.91
CA LEU A 844 -4.06 41.78 18.36
C LEU A 844 -3.22 40.73 19.09
N SER A 845 -2.28 41.18 19.91
CA SER A 845 -1.35 40.35 20.66
C SER A 845 -1.62 40.38 22.17
N PHE A 846 -1.41 39.23 22.81
CA PHE A 846 -1.36 39.05 24.26
C PHE A 846 -0.02 38.42 24.64
N GLU A 847 0.55 38.83 25.76
CA GLU A 847 1.90 38.50 26.16
C GLU A 847 2.03 38.32 27.68
N THR A 848 2.99 37.49 28.08
CA THR A 848 3.35 37.32 29.49
C THR A 848 4.84 37.07 29.62
N ASN A 849 5.45 37.66 30.66
CA ASN A 849 6.89 37.59 30.92
C ASN A 849 7.74 38.03 29.72
N GLY A 850 7.37 39.13 29.08
CA GLY A 850 8.13 39.74 27.99
C GLY A 850 8.04 39.03 26.64
N SER A 851 7.17 38.03 26.47
CA SER A 851 7.02 37.26 25.23
C SER A 851 5.56 37.17 24.78
N GLN A 852 5.34 37.44 23.48
CA GLN A 852 4.06 37.23 22.79
C GLN A 852 3.63 35.79 23.04
N ARG A 853 2.40 35.58 23.52
CA ARG A 853 1.80 34.26 23.79
C ARG A 853 0.74 33.93 22.77
N ILE A 854 -0.10 34.90 22.45
CA ILE A 854 -1.16 34.77 21.46
C ILE A 854 -1.04 35.97 20.53
N ASN A 855 -1.15 35.75 19.22
CA ASN A 855 -1.32 36.80 18.23
C ASN A 855 -2.49 36.44 17.31
N ILE A 856 -3.49 37.30 17.23
CA ILE A 856 -4.62 37.19 16.30
C ILE A 856 -4.28 38.08 15.11
N GLY A 857 -3.95 37.46 13.98
CA GLY A 857 -3.59 38.16 12.76
C GLY A 857 -4.79 38.82 12.07
N SER A 858 -4.51 39.73 11.15
CA SER A 858 -5.50 40.46 10.34
C SER A 858 -6.52 39.61 9.55
N THR A 859 -6.26 38.31 9.38
CA THR A 859 -7.15 37.33 8.75
C THR A 859 -8.01 36.55 9.76
N GLY A 860 -7.92 36.85 11.05
CA GLY A 860 -8.53 36.08 12.14
C GLY A 860 -7.73 34.85 12.58
N ALA A 861 -6.58 34.56 11.95
CA ALA A 861 -5.73 33.44 12.32
C ALA A 861 -5.10 33.63 13.71
N VAL A 862 -5.29 32.67 14.62
CA VAL A 862 -4.75 32.70 15.98
C VAL A 862 -3.44 31.92 16.04
N SER A 863 -2.33 32.62 16.19
CA SER A 863 -1.01 32.06 16.47
C SER A 863 -0.78 31.98 17.99
N ILE A 864 -0.27 30.85 18.47
CA ILE A 864 0.11 30.66 19.88
C ILE A 864 1.62 30.40 19.94
N ASN A 865 2.37 31.39 20.43
CA ASN A 865 3.84 31.41 20.49
C ASN A 865 4.40 30.72 21.74
N SER A 866 3.71 29.68 22.22
CA SER A 866 4.11 28.81 23.32
C SER A 866 3.41 27.45 23.21
N LEU A 867 3.88 26.45 23.94
CA LEU A 867 3.22 25.14 24.04
C LEU A 867 1.73 25.28 24.39
N LEU A 868 0.86 24.86 23.47
CA LEU A 868 -0.58 24.75 23.68
C LEU A 868 -0.86 23.45 24.46
N ASN A 869 -1.13 23.59 25.76
CA ASN A 869 -1.50 22.45 26.62
C ASN A 869 -3.03 22.37 26.74
N VAL A 870 -3.65 21.44 26.00
CA VAL A 870 -5.11 21.22 26.02
C VAL A 870 -5.46 20.07 26.96
N ALA A 871 -6.09 20.39 28.09
CA ALA A 871 -6.73 19.41 28.94
C ALA A 871 -8.15 19.09 28.44
N GLY A 872 -8.26 18.34 27.33
CA GLY A 872 -9.54 17.94 26.73
C GLY A 872 -9.51 17.79 25.21
N LEU A 873 -10.69 17.66 24.60
CA LEU A 873 -10.86 17.59 23.14
C LEU A 873 -10.82 18.99 22.50
N ALA A 874 -9.85 19.24 21.63
CA ALA A 874 -9.81 20.45 20.80
C ALA A 874 -10.39 20.16 19.39
N ASN A 875 -11.59 20.64 19.12
CA ASN A 875 -12.18 20.61 17.78
C ASN A 875 -11.71 21.83 16.96
N PHE A 876 -10.82 21.61 16.00
CA PHE A 876 -10.42 22.62 15.02
C PHE A 876 -11.31 22.51 13.78
N ALA A 877 -12.02 23.59 13.44
CA ALA A 877 -13.04 23.57 12.37
C ALA A 877 -12.47 23.23 10.98
N THR A 878 -11.23 23.63 10.68
CA THR A 878 -10.43 23.18 9.53
C THR A 878 -8.94 23.37 9.81
N GLY A 879 -8.10 22.46 9.30
CA GLY A 879 -6.66 22.65 9.05
C GLY A 879 -5.79 23.23 10.17
N VAL A 880 -5.25 22.39 11.05
CA VAL A 880 -4.17 22.78 11.98
C VAL A 880 -2.82 22.72 11.27
N ASN A 881 -2.16 23.86 11.07
CA ASN A 881 -0.84 23.94 10.47
C ASN A 881 0.24 24.06 11.56
N ILE A 882 0.93 22.97 11.87
CA ILE A 882 1.95 22.90 12.94
C ILE A 882 3.34 22.88 12.31
N THR A 883 4.05 24.01 12.38
CA THR A 883 5.43 24.18 11.87
C THR A 883 6.53 23.62 12.79
N GLY A 884 6.17 22.84 13.81
CA GLY A 884 7.08 22.25 14.79
C GLY A 884 6.67 20.84 15.22
N ALA A 885 7.35 20.27 16.20
CA ALA A 885 7.07 18.90 16.66
C ALA A 885 5.72 18.79 17.40
N LEU A 886 4.80 17.97 16.87
CA LEU A 886 3.58 17.56 17.55
C LEU A 886 3.90 16.39 18.52
N ASN A 887 4.12 16.69 19.80
CA ASN A 887 4.27 15.67 20.84
C ASN A 887 2.91 15.18 21.30
N VAL A 888 2.43 14.06 20.75
CA VAL A 888 1.21 13.38 21.20
C VAL A 888 1.51 12.44 22.37
N THR A 889 0.96 12.74 23.55
CA THR A 889 0.87 11.80 24.67
C THR A 889 -0.57 11.27 24.79
N GLY A 890 -0.92 10.27 23.97
CA GLY A 890 -2.26 9.68 23.91
C GLY A 890 -2.64 9.18 22.51
N ALA A 891 -3.91 8.85 22.31
CA ALA A 891 -4.47 8.57 20.99
C ALA A 891 -4.92 9.88 20.31
N THR A 892 -4.69 10.03 18.99
CA THR A 892 -5.19 11.16 18.20
C THR A 892 -5.93 10.64 16.98
N ASN A 893 -7.20 11.05 16.84
CA ASN A 893 -8.03 10.68 15.69
C ASN A 893 -7.94 11.76 14.61
N PHE A 894 -7.27 11.45 13.50
CA PHE A 894 -7.18 12.32 12.33
C PHE A 894 -8.36 12.06 11.39
N ALA A 895 -9.43 12.83 11.54
CA ALA A 895 -10.71 12.63 10.84
C ALA A 895 -10.64 12.61 9.30
N THR A 896 -9.57 13.15 8.71
CA THR A 896 -9.32 13.18 7.26
C THR A 896 -7.95 12.59 6.87
N GLY A 897 -7.34 11.79 7.75
CA GLY A 897 -5.98 11.27 7.59
C GLY A 897 -4.88 12.30 7.84
N VAL A 898 -3.61 11.86 7.74
CA VAL A 898 -2.41 12.71 7.87
C VAL A 898 -1.67 12.71 6.55
N THR A 899 -1.45 13.89 5.97
CA THR A 899 -0.61 14.06 4.79
C THR A 899 0.79 14.50 5.21
N PHE A 900 1.80 13.68 4.90
CA PHE A 900 3.20 14.05 5.02
C PHE A 900 3.70 14.61 3.68
N ALA A 901 4.64 15.56 3.72
CA ALA A 901 5.26 16.08 2.51
C ALA A 901 6.10 15.00 1.81
N ALA A 902 6.19 15.07 0.48
CA ALA A 902 7.10 14.23 -0.31
C ALA A 902 8.55 14.44 0.16
N ALA A 903 9.32 13.36 0.25
CA ALA A 903 10.61 13.32 0.91
C ALA A 903 11.49 12.21 0.32
N SER A 904 12.81 12.36 0.38
CA SER A 904 13.76 11.37 -0.14
C SER A 904 14.30 10.43 0.94
N ALA A 905 14.86 9.30 0.53
CA ALA A 905 15.52 8.36 1.43
C ALA A 905 16.62 8.98 2.32
N ALA A 906 17.32 10.00 1.80
CA ALA A 906 18.33 10.75 2.55
C ALA A 906 17.73 11.63 3.67
N ASN A 907 16.46 11.99 3.56
CA ASN A 907 15.74 12.87 4.49
C ASN A 907 14.25 12.48 4.59
N PRO A 908 13.89 11.33 5.19
CA PRO A 908 12.52 10.80 5.16
C PRO A 908 11.48 11.72 5.83
N SER A 909 10.22 11.62 5.44
CA SER A 909 9.14 12.46 5.99
C SER A 909 8.62 11.97 7.34
N ILE A 910 8.72 10.67 7.61
CA ILE A 910 8.53 10.06 8.92
C ILE A 910 9.89 9.53 9.39
N LYS A 911 10.39 9.98 10.54
CA LYS A 911 11.71 9.60 11.08
C LYS A 911 11.63 9.12 12.52
N PHE A 912 12.54 8.23 12.90
CA PHE A 912 12.69 7.76 14.28
C PHE A 912 13.73 8.58 15.04
N ALA A 913 13.45 8.88 16.32
CA ALA A 913 14.34 9.67 17.16
C ALA A 913 15.75 9.03 17.24
N GLY A 914 16.78 9.85 17.08
CA GLY A 914 18.19 9.40 17.05
C GLY A 914 18.74 9.07 15.66
N SER A 915 17.91 9.03 14.61
CA SER A 915 18.38 8.95 13.21
C SER A 915 17.81 10.09 12.37
N THR A 916 18.65 10.67 11.50
CA THR A 916 18.24 11.70 10.53
C THR A 916 17.81 11.10 9.20
N ASN A 917 18.09 9.82 8.95
CA ASN A 917 18.03 9.16 7.64
C ASN A 917 17.54 7.69 7.71
N THR A 918 16.79 7.37 8.77
CA THR A 918 16.04 6.11 8.95
C THR A 918 14.57 6.44 9.15
N GLY A 919 13.70 5.86 8.34
CA GLY A 919 12.30 6.29 8.32
C GLY A 919 11.47 5.71 7.18
N LEU A 920 10.35 6.38 6.91
CA LEU A 920 9.53 6.18 5.73
C LEU A 920 9.56 7.44 4.86
N SER A 921 9.73 7.27 3.56
CA SER A 921 9.66 8.35 2.58
C SER A 921 8.75 7.99 1.41
N ALA A 922 8.50 9.01 0.58
CA ALA A 922 7.69 8.91 -0.63
C ALA A 922 8.24 9.99 -1.57
N ALA A 923 9.38 9.68 -2.19
CA ALA A 923 10.09 10.60 -3.08
C ALA A 923 9.34 10.76 -4.41
N THR A 924 8.73 9.68 -4.86
CA THR A 924 7.86 9.60 -6.03
C THR A 924 6.43 9.28 -5.61
N ALA A 925 5.46 9.79 -6.38
CA ALA A 925 4.05 9.67 -6.03
C ALA A 925 3.63 8.19 -6.01
N ASN A 926 2.86 7.81 -4.98
CA ASN A 926 2.35 6.45 -4.79
C ASN A 926 3.42 5.36 -4.54
N THR A 927 4.67 5.72 -4.26
CA THR A 927 5.68 4.77 -3.77
C THR A 927 5.93 5.03 -2.29
N LEU A 928 5.78 4.00 -1.46
CA LEU A 928 6.13 4.02 -0.03
C LEU A 928 7.49 3.33 0.16
N SER A 929 8.47 4.09 0.63
CA SER A 929 9.86 3.67 0.76
C SER A 929 10.25 3.44 2.21
N PHE A 930 10.97 2.35 2.49
CA PHE A 930 11.56 2.02 3.77
C PHE A 930 13.06 2.34 3.74
N ASP A 931 13.46 3.37 4.49
CA ASP A 931 14.79 3.97 4.37
C ASP A 931 15.65 3.64 5.58
N THR A 932 16.90 3.25 5.31
CA THR A 932 17.94 3.16 6.36
C THR A 932 19.26 3.71 5.83
N SER A 933 19.99 4.42 6.68
CA SER A 933 21.29 5.02 6.36
C SER A 933 21.26 5.96 5.14
N GLY A 934 20.11 6.59 4.87
CA GLY A 934 19.94 7.53 3.75
C GLY A 934 19.68 6.87 2.40
N THR A 935 19.36 5.58 2.37
CA THR A 935 19.08 4.81 1.16
C THR A 935 17.81 3.98 1.32
N GLU A 936 17.01 3.95 0.27
CA GLU A 936 15.85 3.06 0.14
C GLU A 936 16.34 1.61 0.18
N LYS A 937 15.77 0.79 1.07
CA LYS A 937 16.10 -0.65 1.20
C LYS A 937 15.01 -1.53 0.62
N MET A 938 13.78 -1.05 0.70
CA MET A 938 12.60 -1.72 0.23
C MET A 938 11.60 -0.64 -0.15
N ASN A 939 10.89 -0.81 -1.24
CA ASN A 939 9.76 0.04 -1.58
C ASN A 939 8.51 -0.79 -1.87
N ILE A 940 7.37 -0.13 -1.81
CA ILE A 940 6.08 -0.62 -2.26
C ILE A 940 5.55 0.43 -3.22
N ASP A 941 5.59 0.13 -4.51
CA ASP A 941 5.10 1.02 -5.56
C ASP A 941 3.55 1.02 -5.65
N SER A 942 3.00 1.80 -6.57
CA SER A 942 1.55 1.86 -6.83
C SER A 942 0.93 0.53 -7.30
N ALA A 943 1.72 -0.43 -7.77
CA ALA A 943 1.26 -1.76 -8.13
C ALA A 943 1.28 -2.75 -6.95
N GLY A 944 1.75 -2.30 -5.78
CA GLY A 944 1.98 -3.16 -4.61
C GLY A 944 3.23 -4.03 -4.74
N THR A 945 4.11 -3.74 -5.70
CA THR A 945 5.37 -4.48 -5.89
C THR A 945 6.28 -4.19 -4.72
N VAL A 946 6.59 -5.22 -3.94
CA VAL A 946 7.64 -5.16 -2.92
C VAL A 946 8.98 -5.33 -3.63
N THR A 947 9.70 -4.24 -3.84
CA THR A 947 11.09 -4.31 -4.32
C THR A 947 12.05 -4.26 -3.14
N VAL A 948 13.16 -5.00 -3.22
CA VAL A 948 14.24 -5.01 -2.22
C VAL A 948 15.52 -4.53 -2.88
N ASN A 949 15.92 -3.30 -2.59
CA ASN A 949 16.76 -2.50 -3.50
C ASN A 949 18.26 -2.63 -3.20
N THR A 950 18.63 -3.62 -2.37
CA THR A 950 20.00 -3.85 -1.92
C THR A 950 20.51 -5.28 -2.10
N GLY A 951 19.95 -6.02 -3.06
CA GLY A 951 20.49 -7.32 -3.51
C GLY A 951 19.49 -8.47 -3.44
N PRO A 952 19.95 -9.74 -3.56
CA PRO A 952 19.07 -10.89 -3.52
C PRO A 952 18.36 -11.02 -2.16
N LEU A 953 17.14 -11.56 -2.18
CA LEU A 953 16.37 -11.85 -0.97
C LEU A 953 17.06 -12.93 -0.12
N VAL A 954 17.78 -12.51 0.92
CA VAL A 954 18.43 -13.44 1.87
C VAL A 954 17.44 -13.85 2.95
N VAL A 955 16.82 -15.01 2.78
CA VAL A 955 16.04 -15.67 3.85
C VAL A 955 16.95 -16.53 4.74
N PRO A 956 16.66 -16.68 6.06
CA PRO A 956 17.45 -17.55 6.93
C PRO A 956 17.45 -19.00 6.44
N ALA A 957 18.61 -19.67 6.48
CA ALA A 957 18.70 -21.10 6.23
C ALA A 957 17.86 -21.88 7.27
N ARG A 958 16.97 -22.77 6.81
CA ARG A 958 16.10 -23.60 7.65
C ARG A 958 15.92 -25.00 7.08
N THR A 959 15.21 -25.86 7.81
CA THR A 959 14.93 -27.27 7.46
C THR A 959 13.51 -27.46 6.92
N ALA A 960 13.24 -28.63 6.34
CA ALA A 960 11.92 -29.01 5.84
C ALA A 960 10.78 -28.91 6.85
N ALA A 961 11.07 -29.06 8.15
CA ALA A 961 10.09 -28.94 9.23
C ALA A 961 9.69 -27.49 9.55
N SER A 962 10.41 -26.50 9.02
CA SER A 962 10.07 -25.08 9.14
C SER A 962 10.74 -24.32 7.98
N PRO A 963 10.21 -24.42 6.74
CA PRO A 963 10.86 -23.85 5.56
C PRO A 963 11.13 -22.35 5.68
N SER A 964 12.10 -21.85 4.91
CA SER A 964 12.52 -20.45 4.91
C SER A 964 11.53 -19.55 4.17
N ILE A 965 10.88 -20.11 3.15
CA ILE A 965 9.73 -19.54 2.44
C ILE A 965 8.58 -20.53 2.63
N GLN A 966 7.47 -20.09 3.21
CA GLN A 966 6.30 -20.92 3.53
C GLN A 966 5.07 -20.40 2.81
N PHE A 967 4.12 -21.29 2.50
CA PHE A 967 2.82 -20.91 1.96
C PHE A 967 1.80 -20.71 3.08
N THR A 968 0.94 -19.70 2.94
CA THR A 968 -0.10 -19.37 3.93
C THR A 968 -1.00 -20.58 4.19
N GLY A 969 -1.18 -20.92 5.47
CA GLY A 969 -1.94 -22.11 5.90
C GLY A 969 -1.11 -23.40 6.06
N GLY A 970 0.19 -23.41 5.71
CA GLY A 970 1.07 -24.57 5.89
C GLY A 970 2.45 -24.21 6.44
N THR A 971 2.66 -24.40 7.74
CA THR A 971 3.93 -24.07 8.44
C THR A 971 5.12 -24.96 8.06
N ASN A 972 4.87 -26.02 7.29
CA ASN A 972 5.80 -27.12 7.01
C ASN A 972 5.86 -27.48 5.51
N THR A 973 5.41 -26.57 4.65
CA THR A 973 5.35 -26.74 3.20
C THR A 973 5.88 -25.47 2.53
N GLY A 974 6.89 -25.60 1.66
CA GLY A 974 7.65 -24.46 1.19
C GLY A 974 9.02 -24.79 0.61
N PHE A 975 9.93 -23.82 0.67
CA PHE A 975 11.33 -23.97 0.26
C PHE A 975 12.28 -23.81 1.44
N SER A 976 13.23 -24.73 1.58
CA SER A 976 14.27 -24.67 2.61
C SER A 976 15.67 -24.91 2.04
N SER A 977 16.66 -24.75 2.91
CA SER A 977 18.08 -24.90 2.59
C SER A 977 18.79 -25.28 3.88
N ALA A 978 18.78 -26.58 4.20
CA ALA A 978 19.37 -27.09 5.44
C ALA A 978 20.91 -27.06 5.44
N THR A 979 21.52 -26.93 4.25
CA THR A 979 22.96 -26.85 4.00
C THR A 979 23.21 -25.88 2.85
N ALA A 980 24.33 -25.15 2.89
CA ALA A 980 24.71 -24.23 1.81
C ALA A 980 24.70 -24.92 0.42
N ASN A 981 24.33 -24.17 -0.61
CA ASN A 981 24.26 -24.61 -2.02
C ASN A 981 23.22 -25.72 -2.33
N ARG A 982 22.25 -25.97 -1.43
CA ARG A 982 21.11 -26.88 -1.66
C ARG A 982 19.80 -26.08 -1.60
N ILE A 983 18.91 -26.29 -2.56
CA ILE A 983 17.50 -25.88 -2.47
C ILE A 983 16.63 -27.12 -2.31
N SER A 984 15.74 -27.09 -1.32
CA SER A 984 14.86 -28.18 -0.92
C SER A 984 13.40 -27.75 -1.11
N PHE A 985 12.59 -28.64 -1.67
CA PHE A 985 11.15 -28.49 -1.86
C PHE A 985 10.46 -29.37 -0.83
N ASP A 986 9.77 -28.76 0.12
CA ASP A 986 9.29 -29.42 1.32
C ASP A 986 7.76 -29.47 1.33
N THR A 987 7.20 -30.63 1.69
CA THR A 987 5.77 -30.75 2.00
C THR A 987 5.59 -31.64 3.22
N SER A 988 4.63 -31.31 4.09
CA SER A 988 4.36 -32.06 5.33
C SER A 988 5.63 -32.34 6.15
N ALA A 989 6.43 -31.30 6.41
CA ALA A 989 7.67 -31.34 7.20
C ALA A 989 8.80 -32.23 6.63
N THR A 990 8.70 -32.69 5.38
CA THR A 990 9.71 -33.54 4.73
C THR A 990 10.11 -33.02 3.37
N GLU A 991 11.42 -33.06 3.10
CA GLU A 991 11.99 -32.77 1.78
C GLU A 991 11.47 -33.81 0.78
N LYS A 992 10.81 -33.34 -0.28
CA LYS A 992 10.27 -34.17 -1.38
C LYS A 992 11.12 -34.12 -2.63
N MET A 993 11.86 -33.03 -2.82
CA MET A 993 12.81 -32.88 -3.91
C MET A 993 13.93 -31.96 -3.46
N PHE A 994 15.16 -32.21 -3.88
CA PHE A 994 16.24 -31.25 -3.72
C PHE A 994 17.11 -31.13 -4.96
N ILE A 995 17.76 -29.97 -5.09
CA ILE A 995 18.75 -29.66 -6.10
C ILE A 995 19.98 -29.11 -5.36
N GLY A 996 21.13 -29.75 -5.54
CA GLY A 996 22.39 -29.34 -4.92
C GLY A 996 23.55 -30.24 -5.36
N PRO A 997 24.80 -29.83 -5.12
CA PRO A 997 25.98 -30.58 -5.52
C PRO A 997 26.28 -31.71 -4.52
N ASP A 998 25.67 -32.89 -4.71
CA ASP A 998 26.18 -34.13 -4.10
C ASP A 998 27.34 -34.67 -4.96
N ALA A 999 28.40 -35.13 -4.32
CA ALA A 999 29.74 -35.26 -4.90
C ALA A 999 29.93 -36.45 -5.87
N THR A 1000 28.86 -37.18 -6.21
CA THR A 1000 28.93 -38.39 -7.04
C THR A 1000 27.92 -38.46 -8.19
N SER A 1001 26.93 -37.57 -8.25
CA SER A 1001 26.09 -37.38 -9.43
C SER A 1001 25.31 -36.06 -9.36
N SER A 1002 25.02 -35.47 -10.52
CA SER A 1002 24.10 -34.32 -10.66
C SER A 1002 22.64 -34.75 -10.43
N ALA A 1003 22.35 -35.33 -9.27
CA ALA A 1003 21.09 -36.02 -9.00
C ALA A 1003 20.01 -35.05 -8.52
N LEU A 1004 18.92 -34.99 -9.29
CA LEU A 1004 17.62 -34.56 -8.78
C LEU A 1004 17.15 -35.58 -7.72
N GLY A 1005 17.33 -35.26 -6.45
CA GLY A 1005 16.95 -36.16 -5.36
C GLY A 1005 15.44 -36.15 -5.13
N ILE A 1006 14.70 -37.00 -5.83
CA ILE A 1006 13.24 -37.16 -5.65
C ILE A 1006 13.00 -38.08 -4.44
N GLY A 1007 12.29 -37.58 -3.43
CA GLY A 1007 11.98 -38.28 -2.19
C GLY A 1007 11.06 -39.48 -2.43
N ARG A 1008 11.55 -40.69 -2.12
CA ARG A 1008 10.81 -41.96 -2.22
C ARG A 1008 9.48 -41.91 -1.46
N LEU A 1009 8.34 -41.89 -2.17
CA LEU A 1009 7.05 -42.39 -1.66
C LEU A 1009 6.08 -42.75 -2.80
N LEU A 1010 5.88 -44.06 -2.96
CA LEU A 1010 4.72 -44.77 -3.52
C LEU A 1010 4.59 -44.89 -5.06
N PRO A 1011 3.99 -46.01 -5.55
CA PRO A 1011 4.54 -46.71 -6.71
C PRO A 1011 3.52 -46.87 -7.84
N VAL A 1012 3.84 -46.34 -9.03
CA VAL A 1012 3.03 -46.61 -10.24
C VAL A 1012 3.47 -47.91 -10.93
N PHE A 1013 4.71 -48.34 -10.72
CA PHE A 1013 5.19 -49.69 -11.05
C PHE A 1013 6.13 -50.17 -9.95
N ASP A 1014 5.88 -51.37 -9.40
CA ASP A 1014 6.70 -52.00 -8.35
C ASP A 1014 7.92 -52.68 -8.99
N GLN A 1015 8.68 -51.88 -9.74
CA GLN A 1015 9.69 -52.31 -10.70
C GLN A 1015 10.89 -51.36 -10.62
N ALA A 1016 12.01 -51.81 -10.04
CA ALA A 1016 13.20 -50.96 -10.02
C ALA A 1016 13.77 -50.82 -11.44
N ILE A 1017 14.03 -49.57 -11.84
CA ILE A 1017 14.61 -49.23 -13.14
C ILE A 1017 16.10 -48.96 -12.96
N GLN A 1018 16.94 -49.67 -13.71
CA GLN A 1018 18.39 -49.50 -13.74
C GLN A 1018 18.79 -48.90 -15.11
N LEU A 1019 19.56 -47.80 -15.11
CA LEU A 1019 20.08 -47.17 -16.33
C LEU A 1019 21.58 -47.45 -16.43
N GLU A 1020 22.04 -47.95 -17.57
CA GLU A 1020 23.43 -48.37 -17.78
C GLU A 1020 23.92 -47.96 -19.18
N ASN A 1021 25.21 -47.66 -19.34
CA ASN A 1021 25.80 -47.31 -20.64
C ASN A 1021 27.12 -48.02 -20.97
N THR A 1022 27.58 -48.93 -20.11
CA THR A 1022 28.80 -49.73 -20.28
C THR A 1022 28.52 -51.23 -20.36
N SER A 1023 29.36 -51.98 -21.07
CA SER A 1023 29.28 -53.44 -21.19
C SER A 1023 30.53 -54.11 -20.58
N PRO A 1024 30.41 -55.21 -19.80
CA PRO A 1024 29.19 -55.93 -19.46
C PRO A 1024 28.36 -55.24 -18.36
N VAL A 1025 27.04 -55.42 -18.42
CA VAL A 1025 26.07 -54.89 -17.44
C VAL A 1025 25.82 -55.91 -16.34
N ALA A 1026 26.02 -55.49 -15.08
CA ALA A 1026 25.64 -56.25 -13.89
C ALA A 1026 24.27 -55.78 -13.37
N VAL A 1027 23.26 -56.66 -13.42
CA VAL A 1027 21.87 -56.32 -13.07
C VAL A 1027 21.64 -56.56 -11.57
N ASN A 1028 21.07 -55.57 -10.88
CA ASN A 1028 20.70 -55.72 -9.47
C ASN A 1028 19.52 -56.71 -9.31
N ALA A 1029 19.48 -57.45 -8.20
CA ALA A 1029 18.45 -58.47 -7.94
C ALA A 1029 17.02 -57.90 -7.86
N THR A 1030 16.87 -56.60 -7.60
CA THR A 1030 15.57 -55.91 -7.57
C THR A 1030 15.18 -55.26 -8.90
N THR A 1031 16.05 -55.26 -9.91
CA THR A 1031 15.79 -54.60 -11.20
C THR A 1031 14.74 -55.38 -11.99
N SER A 1032 13.66 -54.69 -12.37
CA SER A 1032 12.60 -55.20 -13.24
C SER A 1032 12.60 -54.53 -14.62
N ILE A 1033 13.24 -53.36 -14.76
CA ILE A 1033 13.51 -52.72 -16.06
C ILE A 1033 14.99 -52.32 -16.13
N LEU A 1034 15.73 -52.84 -17.10
CA LEU A 1034 17.05 -52.36 -17.47
C LEU A 1034 16.93 -51.47 -18.72
N VAL A 1035 17.46 -50.25 -18.68
CA VAL A 1035 17.57 -49.37 -19.85
C VAL A 1035 19.05 -49.20 -20.20
N TYR A 1036 19.45 -49.71 -21.36
CA TYR A 1036 20.83 -49.59 -21.85
C TYR A 1036 20.95 -48.45 -22.87
N SER A 1037 21.80 -47.47 -22.60
CA SER A 1037 22.02 -46.27 -23.41
C SER A 1037 23.42 -46.18 -24.04
N GLY A 1038 24.24 -47.23 -23.94
CA GLY A 1038 25.53 -47.32 -24.63
C GLY A 1038 25.41 -47.66 -26.13
N ALA A 1039 26.44 -47.34 -26.90
CA ALA A 1039 26.48 -47.64 -28.33
C ALA A 1039 26.98 -49.07 -28.62
N GLY A 1040 26.32 -49.76 -29.56
CA GLY A 1040 26.67 -51.12 -29.98
C GLY A 1040 26.05 -52.23 -29.13
N SER A 1041 26.45 -53.48 -29.41
CA SER A 1041 25.97 -54.65 -28.68
C SER A 1041 26.55 -54.73 -27.27
N PHE A 1042 25.72 -55.09 -26.29
CA PHE A 1042 26.12 -55.21 -24.89
C PHE A 1042 25.88 -56.62 -24.35
N THR A 1043 26.59 -56.97 -23.29
CA THR A 1043 26.50 -58.25 -22.60
C THR A 1043 25.93 -58.07 -21.21
N ILE A 1044 25.01 -58.93 -20.79
CA ILE A 1044 24.51 -59.00 -19.42
C ILE A 1044 25.28 -60.09 -18.66
N SER A 1045 25.93 -59.75 -17.55
CA SER A 1045 26.68 -60.72 -16.74
C SER A 1045 25.79 -61.59 -15.86
N ASN A 1046 24.62 -61.09 -15.45
CA ASN A 1046 23.65 -61.78 -14.61
C ASN A 1046 22.23 -61.25 -14.83
N PHE A 1047 21.23 -62.13 -14.74
CA PHE A 1047 19.83 -61.73 -14.58
C PHE A 1047 19.52 -61.50 -13.10
N PRO A 1048 18.38 -60.85 -12.76
CA PRO A 1048 17.95 -60.69 -11.37
C PRO A 1048 17.93 -62.03 -10.61
N ALA A 1049 18.53 -62.05 -9.42
CA ALA A 1049 18.65 -63.25 -8.58
C ALA A 1049 17.40 -63.47 -7.73
N ASN A 1050 17.02 -64.74 -7.51
CA ASN A 1050 15.85 -65.15 -6.73
C ASN A 1050 14.49 -64.54 -7.15
N PRO A 1051 14.12 -64.56 -8.45
CA PRO A 1051 12.87 -63.96 -8.92
C PRO A 1051 11.62 -64.71 -8.46
N ALA A 1052 10.51 -63.99 -8.35
CA ALA A 1052 9.19 -64.53 -8.02
C ALA A 1052 8.50 -65.16 -9.25
N ASN A 1053 7.63 -66.15 -9.04
CA ASN A 1053 6.83 -66.74 -10.12
C ASN A 1053 6.00 -65.67 -10.86
N GLY A 1054 6.15 -65.57 -12.18
CA GLY A 1054 5.50 -64.57 -13.01
C GLY A 1054 6.20 -63.21 -13.04
N GLN A 1055 7.35 -63.03 -12.36
CA GLN A 1055 8.09 -61.78 -12.41
C GLN A 1055 8.52 -61.46 -13.85
N LEU A 1056 8.31 -60.20 -14.26
CA LEU A 1056 8.76 -59.67 -15.53
C LEU A 1056 10.08 -58.92 -15.35
N PHE A 1057 11.01 -59.12 -16.29
CA PHE A 1057 12.24 -58.36 -16.43
C PHE A 1057 12.35 -57.84 -17.86
N THR A 1058 12.23 -56.53 -18.03
CA THR A 1058 12.26 -55.85 -19.32
C THR A 1058 13.65 -55.25 -19.56
N ILE A 1059 14.20 -55.44 -20.76
CA ILE A 1059 15.38 -54.74 -21.25
C ILE A 1059 14.91 -53.77 -22.34
N MET A 1060 15.29 -52.50 -22.25
CA MET A 1060 15.06 -51.49 -23.27
C MET A 1060 16.37 -50.90 -23.80
N LEU A 1061 16.41 -50.63 -25.11
CA LEU A 1061 17.50 -49.92 -25.78
C LEU A 1061 17.16 -48.43 -25.89
N GLY A 1062 18.02 -47.57 -25.34
CA GLY A 1062 17.80 -46.13 -25.30
C GLY A 1062 18.20 -45.38 -26.59
N VAL A 1063 19.09 -45.93 -27.42
CA VAL A 1063 19.86 -45.11 -28.39
C VAL A 1063 19.89 -45.54 -29.87
N SER A 1064 19.62 -46.80 -30.26
CA SER A 1064 19.38 -47.12 -31.69
C SER A 1064 18.72 -48.49 -31.91
N ASP A 1065 18.01 -48.61 -33.04
CA ASP A 1065 17.28 -49.82 -33.46
C ASP A 1065 18.21 -50.94 -33.99
N THR A 1066 19.51 -50.67 -34.11
CA THR A 1066 20.52 -51.59 -34.70
C THR A 1066 21.37 -52.31 -33.66
N ALA A 1067 21.25 -51.97 -32.37
CA ALA A 1067 21.97 -52.67 -31.30
C ALA A 1067 21.37 -54.06 -31.06
N THR A 1068 22.18 -55.10 -31.23
CA THR A 1068 21.76 -56.49 -30.94
C THR A 1068 21.96 -56.82 -29.47
N HIS A 1069 20.93 -57.40 -28.84
CA HIS A 1069 21.01 -57.94 -27.48
C HIS A 1069 21.90 -59.20 -27.49
N ILE A 1070 23.17 -59.08 -27.12
CA ILE A 1070 24.11 -60.22 -27.08
C ILE A 1070 24.13 -60.79 -25.65
N ILE A 1071 23.25 -61.76 -25.41
CA ILE A 1071 23.24 -62.51 -24.15
C ILE A 1071 24.30 -63.61 -24.23
N THR A 1072 25.56 -63.25 -23.96
CA THR A 1072 26.65 -64.22 -23.79
C THR A 1072 26.69 -64.73 -22.35
N TYR A 1073 26.22 -65.96 -22.13
CA TYR A 1073 26.50 -66.68 -20.90
C TYR A 1073 27.96 -67.17 -20.90
N PRO A 1074 28.74 -66.92 -19.82
CA PRO A 1074 30.04 -67.54 -19.68
C PRO A 1074 29.87 -69.04 -19.46
N ALA A 1075 30.35 -69.85 -20.40
CA ALA A 1075 30.48 -71.28 -20.18
C ALA A 1075 31.51 -71.54 -19.06
N ASN A 1076 31.14 -72.38 -18.11
CA ASN A 1076 32.01 -73.00 -17.09
C ASN A 1076 32.65 -72.08 -16.02
N THR A 1077 31.90 -71.69 -14.98
CA THR A 1077 32.31 -71.93 -13.57
C THR A 1077 31.21 -71.63 -12.53
N VAL A 1078 31.09 -72.52 -11.54
CA VAL A 1078 30.39 -72.40 -10.24
C VAL A 1078 28.87 -72.14 -10.25
N ALA A 1079 28.12 -73.02 -9.59
CA ALA A 1079 26.66 -72.97 -9.51
C ALA A 1079 26.15 -71.96 -8.46
N THR A 1080 25.39 -70.95 -8.90
CA THR A 1080 24.48 -70.15 -8.04
C THR A 1080 23.13 -69.90 -8.74
N SER A 1081 22.20 -70.84 -8.55
CA SER A 1081 20.74 -70.63 -8.48
C SER A 1081 19.96 -69.82 -9.54
N ASN A 1082 20.32 -69.80 -10.83
CA ASN A 1082 19.41 -69.39 -11.93
C ASN A 1082 19.85 -69.90 -13.32
N ASN A 1083 19.82 -71.22 -13.53
CA ASN A 1083 20.37 -71.88 -14.73
C ASN A 1083 19.48 -71.79 -15.99
N ILE A 1084 19.55 -70.66 -16.72
CA ILE A 1084 19.12 -70.65 -18.14
C ILE A 1084 20.05 -71.57 -18.94
N THR A 1085 19.54 -72.76 -19.26
CA THR A 1085 20.31 -73.87 -19.86
C THR A 1085 19.95 -74.16 -21.31
N SER A 1086 18.96 -73.44 -21.85
CA SER A 1086 18.59 -73.39 -23.27
C SER A 1086 17.59 -72.25 -23.46
N LEU A 1087 17.78 -71.37 -24.45
CA LEU A 1087 16.62 -70.73 -25.10
C LEU A 1087 15.91 -71.83 -25.90
N ASP A 1088 14.58 -71.84 -25.89
CA ASP A 1088 13.81 -72.77 -26.71
C ASP A 1088 14.06 -72.47 -28.20
N THR A 1089 14.60 -73.45 -28.92
CA THR A 1089 14.93 -73.35 -30.34
C THR A 1089 13.71 -73.30 -31.26
N ASN A 1090 12.49 -73.49 -30.71
CA ASN A 1090 11.23 -73.41 -31.46
C ASN A 1090 10.52 -72.04 -31.35
N ALA A 1091 11.16 -71.00 -30.80
CA ALA A 1091 10.63 -69.64 -30.75
C ALA A 1091 11.60 -68.60 -31.31
N PHE A 1092 11.36 -68.19 -32.56
CA PHE A 1092 11.94 -67.02 -33.26
C PHE A 1092 13.44 -67.08 -33.61
N THR A 1093 13.71 -67.62 -34.79
CA THR A 1093 14.94 -67.34 -35.54
C THR A 1093 15.13 -65.85 -35.80
N SER A 1094 16.31 -65.35 -35.45
CA SER A 1094 17.02 -64.14 -35.93
C SER A 1094 16.30 -63.08 -36.81
N THR A 1095 16.60 -61.81 -36.49
CA THR A 1095 16.56 -60.58 -37.33
C THR A 1095 15.28 -59.71 -37.43
N SER A 1096 14.34 -59.79 -36.50
CA SER A 1096 13.44 -58.65 -36.17
C SER A 1096 13.21 -58.56 -34.65
N GLY A 1097 13.05 -57.39 -34.02
CA GLY A 1097 13.08 -56.02 -34.54
C GLY A 1097 12.19 -55.14 -33.64
N GLY A 1098 12.73 -54.66 -32.51
CA GLY A 1098 11.99 -53.92 -31.48
C GLY A 1098 12.94 -53.36 -30.42
N LYS A 1099 12.56 -52.26 -29.77
CA LYS A 1099 13.40 -51.54 -28.78
C LYS A 1099 13.43 -52.20 -27.40
N SER A 1100 12.58 -53.20 -27.17
CA SER A 1100 12.40 -53.84 -25.89
C SER A 1100 12.25 -55.37 -26.00
N VAL A 1101 12.73 -56.07 -24.98
CA VAL A 1101 12.43 -57.48 -24.76
C VAL A 1101 12.06 -57.70 -23.30
N THR A 1102 10.94 -58.39 -23.08
CA THR A 1102 10.45 -58.73 -21.74
C THR A 1102 10.63 -60.22 -21.52
N TYR A 1103 11.27 -60.58 -20.40
CA TYR A 1103 11.38 -61.95 -19.92
C TYR A 1103 10.39 -62.18 -18.78
N ILE A 1104 9.77 -63.34 -18.73
CA ILE A 1104 8.98 -63.81 -17.58
C ILE A 1104 9.70 -64.98 -16.90
N TYR A 1105 9.76 -64.96 -15.58
CA TYR A 1105 10.26 -66.09 -14.80
C TYR A 1105 9.13 -67.07 -14.47
N LEU A 1106 9.33 -68.35 -14.79
CA LEU A 1106 8.38 -69.42 -14.47
C LEU A 1106 9.13 -70.60 -13.80
N PRO A 1107 8.79 -70.96 -12.55
CA PRO A 1107 9.35 -72.12 -11.88
C PRO A 1107 8.62 -73.38 -12.37
N THR A 1108 9.32 -74.23 -13.12
CA THR A 1108 8.79 -75.55 -13.51
C THR A 1108 8.84 -76.50 -12.32
N GLY A 1109 7.68 -76.98 -11.87
CA GLY A 1109 7.56 -77.93 -10.75
C GLY A 1109 8.03 -79.36 -11.08
N GLY A 1110 9.31 -79.52 -11.38
CA GLY A 1110 9.94 -80.78 -11.78
C GLY A 1110 11.46 -80.62 -11.94
N THR A 1111 12.18 -81.71 -12.21
CA THR A 1111 13.66 -81.79 -12.16
C THR A 1111 14.43 -81.05 -13.27
N THR A 1112 13.79 -80.11 -13.98
CA THR A 1112 14.42 -79.14 -14.89
C THR A 1112 14.53 -77.79 -14.21
N ALA A 1113 15.71 -77.16 -14.25
CA ALA A 1113 16.00 -75.94 -13.51
C ALA A 1113 15.09 -74.75 -13.86
N ASN A 1114 14.84 -73.89 -12.86
CA ASN A 1114 14.14 -72.61 -13.00
C ASN A 1114 14.74 -71.75 -14.13
N ARG A 1115 13.88 -71.16 -14.97
CA ARG A 1115 14.28 -70.42 -16.18
C ARG A 1115 13.49 -69.14 -16.37
N TRP A 1116 14.16 -68.14 -16.95
CA TRP A 1116 13.50 -67.01 -17.59
C TRP A 1116 13.16 -67.37 -19.03
N TYR A 1117 11.95 -67.02 -19.46
CA TYR A 1117 11.42 -67.23 -20.80
C TYR A 1117 11.23 -65.86 -21.47
N CYS A 1118 11.51 -65.74 -22.77
CA CYS A 1118 11.14 -64.54 -23.51
C CYS A 1118 9.60 -64.48 -23.58
N PHE A 1119 8.99 -63.51 -22.90
CA PHE A 1119 7.55 -63.32 -22.84
C PHE A 1119 7.04 -62.50 -24.02
N SER A 1120 7.73 -61.41 -24.34
CA SER A 1120 7.42 -60.54 -25.46
C SER A 1120 8.65 -59.82 -26.00
N ARG A 1121 8.56 -59.37 -27.25
CA ARG A 1121 9.40 -58.32 -27.83
C ARG A 1121 8.47 -57.19 -28.26
N GLY A 1122 8.93 -55.95 -28.10
CA GLY A 1122 8.23 -54.74 -28.52
C GLY A 1122 9.19 -53.79 -29.21
#